data_AF-A0A973TBN0-F1
#
_entry.id   AF-A0A973TBN0-F1
#
_cell.length_a   1.000
_cell.length_b   1.000
_cell.length_c   1.000
_cell.angle_alpha   90.00
_cell.angle_beta   90.00
_cell.angle_gamma   90.00
#
_symmetry.space_group_name_H-M   'P 1'
#
loop_
_entity.id
_entity.type
_entity.pdbx_description
1 polymer ?
#
loop_
_entity_poly.entity_id
_entity_poly.type
_entity_poly.pdbx_seq_one_letter_code
_entity_poly.pdbx_strand_id
1 'polypeptide(L)'
;MHDDRRITEVRLQRFVRERLTPAIYGRTVPLALSSWDVPDEPVPALEAMRQVFQPQEHGAAWGKPWGTKWLRLQGEVPDGWGAEPDTAVEVVVDLGFTIEAPGFQCEGIAWRPDGTIIKAISPRNQYIPLKLLGGGMAVDFYVEAAANPDMAQGWTFAATPLGDKSTAGDAPQYRLGTIAIAELNQTVWDLQQDVWTLAGLMEQLPLELPRRHEILRALERMMDVMDPDDVAGTAAAGREELAVVLARQAYASAHQLVATGHAHIDSAWLWPVRETIRKCARTFSNVVALMDENPDFVFACSSAQQLAWIKELYPELFSRIREKVGAGQFVPVGGMWVESDTNMPGGEAMARQFVEGKGFFLAEFGVECREAWLPDSFGYSAALPQIVKAAGSRWFLTQKISWNQTNRMPHHTFNWEGIDGTRLFTHFPPVDTYNSDLSARDLAHAERNYRDHGRGSVSLVPFGYGDGGGGPTREMLAAAARTADLEGSPKVRIGSPESFFRQAEQDYPSLPVWVGEMYLELHRGTYTTQARTKKGNRRSEHLLREAELWCTTAAVRCGGDYGYPAAELKRLWQLVLLQQFHDILPGSAIAWVHRDAERNYQAIESALEALISQAAAAMLGSGNRQFLLNAAPHPRSGVPALAVGEPGPAAEPVQATASDGGYVLDNGIIRAVVDADGLLTSLRDHATGREAIAPGQRGNLLELHRDTPNEWDAWDIDEFYRRNVTPLEQAQSVRLGDEGGSAVVVVERLAGLSPLTQHITLAPGSPSLHITTSVDWQEREKLLKLGFPLDVRADRSAAETQFGH
;
A
#
# COMPACT_ATOMS: atom_id res chain seq x y z
N MET A 1 41.86 -33.40 -0.92
CA MET A 1 41.41 -32.22 -1.67
C MET A 1 41.26 -31.11 -0.65
N HIS A 2 42.06 -30.05 -0.73
CA HIS A 2 41.94 -28.92 0.19
C HIS A 2 40.80 -28.03 -0.34
N ASP A 3 39.68 -27.98 0.39
CA ASP A 3 38.61 -27.01 0.17
C ASP A 3 38.90 -25.78 1.03
N ASP A 4 39.50 -24.75 0.42
CA ASP A 4 39.87 -23.47 1.05
C ASP A 4 38.80 -22.38 0.83
N ARG A 5 37.70 -22.70 0.14
CA ARG A 5 36.71 -21.71 -0.31
C ARG A 5 36.16 -20.86 0.83
N ARG A 6 35.82 -21.49 1.96
CA ARG A 6 35.31 -20.76 3.14
C ARG A 6 36.34 -19.77 3.69
N ILE A 7 37.63 -20.08 3.58
CA ILE A 7 38.71 -19.18 4.05
C ILE A 7 38.75 -17.94 3.16
N THR A 8 38.68 -18.12 1.85
CA THR A 8 38.64 -17.01 0.87
C THR A 8 37.36 -16.17 1.01
N GLU A 9 36.19 -16.79 1.18
CA GLU A 9 34.90 -16.10 1.39
C GLU A 9 34.95 -15.23 2.66
N VAL A 10 35.49 -15.75 3.78
CA VAL A 10 35.65 -14.97 5.02
C VAL A 10 36.66 -13.82 4.84
N ARG A 11 37.76 -14.05 4.11
CA ARG A 11 38.75 -12.99 3.79
C ARG A 11 38.08 -11.87 2.98
N LEU A 12 37.24 -12.22 2.00
CA LEU A 12 36.53 -11.25 1.16
C LEU A 12 35.57 -10.38 1.96
N GLN A 13 34.71 -11.00 2.78
CA GLN A 13 33.77 -10.25 3.63
C GLN A 13 34.50 -9.27 4.56
N ARG A 14 35.62 -9.70 5.13
CA ARG A 14 36.46 -8.85 5.96
C ARG A 14 37.10 -7.72 5.16
N PHE A 15 37.67 -8.01 3.99
CA PHE A 15 38.29 -7.02 3.11
C PHE A 15 37.30 -5.93 2.69
N VAL A 16 36.08 -6.32 2.27
CA VAL A 16 35.03 -5.37 1.90
C VAL A 16 34.70 -4.44 3.07
N ARG A 17 34.40 -5.01 4.24
CA ARG A 17 34.00 -4.24 5.43
C ARG A 17 35.10 -3.32 5.95
N GLU A 18 36.33 -3.82 6.04
CA GLU A 18 37.41 -3.15 6.78
C GLU A 18 38.38 -2.37 5.90
N ARG A 19 38.34 -2.54 4.56
CA ARG A 19 39.28 -1.89 3.63
C ARG A 19 38.55 -1.20 2.47
N LEU A 20 37.71 -1.92 1.74
CA LEU A 20 37.10 -1.39 0.52
C LEU A 20 36.04 -0.32 0.82
N THR A 21 35.05 -0.61 1.68
CA THR A 21 33.97 0.33 2.00
C THR A 21 34.48 1.64 2.61
N PRO A 22 35.40 1.63 3.60
CA PRO A 22 35.96 2.86 4.14
C PRO A 22 36.75 3.70 3.13
N ALA A 23 37.32 3.08 2.10
CA ALA A 23 38.15 3.75 1.09
C ALA A 23 37.36 4.45 -0.02
N ILE A 24 36.03 4.28 -0.07
CA ILE A 24 35.15 4.97 -1.05
C ILE A 24 35.31 6.49 -0.92
N TYR A 25 35.37 6.99 0.31
CA TYR A 25 35.61 8.40 0.60
C TYR A 25 36.98 8.55 1.25
N GLY A 26 38.01 8.81 0.45
CA GLY A 26 39.39 8.88 0.92
C GLY A 26 39.68 10.12 1.79
N ARG A 27 38.94 11.21 1.56
CA ARG A 27 39.10 12.49 2.28
C ARG A 27 37.73 13.07 2.61
N THR A 28 37.59 13.60 3.83
CA THR A 28 36.36 14.26 4.29
C THR A 28 36.66 15.51 5.10
N VAL A 29 35.87 16.57 4.93
CA VAL A 29 35.89 17.77 5.78
C VAL A 29 34.49 18.03 6.36
N PRO A 30 34.33 18.10 7.70
CA PRO A 30 33.04 18.34 8.32
C PRO A 30 32.42 19.67 7.89
N LEU A 31 31.10 19.68 7.69
CA LEU A 31 30.34 20.91 7.44
C LEU A 31 30.00 21.62 8.75
N ALA A 32 29.89 22.95 8.71
CA ALA A 32 29.30 23.73 9.78
C ALA A 32 27.78 23.50 9.76
N LEU A 33 27.23 23.16 10.93
CA LEU A 33 25.80 22.86 11.08
C LEU A 33 25.13 23.95 11.92
N SER A 34 23.95 24.35 11.49
CA SER A 34 22.98 25.04 12.34
C SER A 34 21.61 24.41 12.17
N SER A 35 20.74 24.49 13.17
CA SER A 35 19.43 23.85 13.12
C SER A 35 18.30 24.71 13.67
N TRP A 36 17.09 24.39 13.24
CA TRP A 36 15.84 24.90 13.78
C TRP A 36 14.86 23.73 13.95
N ASP A 37 14.34 23.56 15.16
CA ASP A 37 13.32 22.56 15.47
C ASP A 37 11.94 23.12 15.16
N VAL A 38 11.19 22.42 14.31
CA VAL A 38 9.81 22.81 13.98
C VAL A 38 8.93 22.58 15.21
N PRO A 39 8.18 23.60 15.69
CA PRO A 39 7.42 23.48 16.94
C PRO A 39 6.37 22.37 16.92
N ASP A 40 5.67 22.18 15.80
CA ASP A 40 4.60 21.19 15.68
C ASP A 40 4.58 20.53 14.29
N GLU A 41 3.64 20.92 13.42
CA GLU A 41 3.52 20.37 12.06
C GLU A 41 4.62 20.90 11.13
N PRO A 42 5.05 20.10 10.13
CA PRO A 42 5.97 20.55 9.09
C PRO A 42 5.45 21.82 8.40
N VAL A 43 6.38 22.73 8.07
CA VAL A 43 6.08 24.00 7.38
C VAL A 43 6.70 24.01 5.98
N PRO A 44 6.19 24.84 5.04
CA PRO A 44 6.82 25.02 3.74
C PRO A 44 8.29 25.44 3.83
N ALA A 45 9.12 24.98 2.88
CA ALA A 45 10.58 25.18 2.91
C ALA A 45 11.00 26.65 3.08
N LEU A 46 10.39 27.56 2.31
CA LEU A 46 10.69 29.00 2.39
C LEU A 46 10.30 29.63 3.73
N GLU A 47 9.33 29.07 4.44
CA GLU A 47 8.98 29.51 5.79
C GLU A 47 10.05 29.06 6.80
N ALA A 48 10.50 27.80 6.69
CA ALA A 48 11.55 27.26 7.55
C ALA A 48 12.88 28.00 7.37
N MET A 49 13.28 28.31 6.14
CA MET A 49 14.55 29.00 5.84
C MET A 49 14.62 30.44 6.39
N ARG A 50 13.47 31.06 6.71
CA ARG A 50 13.40 32.40 7.32
C ARG A 50 13.56 32.37 8.84
N GLN A 51 13.58 31.19 9.45
CA GLN A 51 13.70 31.02 10.89
C GLN A 51 15.13 31.29 11.35
N VAL A 52 15.30 31.42 12.66
CA VAL A 52 16.61 31.64 13.28
C VAL A 52 17.24 30.29 13.61
N PHE A 53 18.22 29.89 12.81
CA PHE A 53 18.98 28.66 13.02
C PHE A 53 20.05 28.87 14.10
N GLN A 54 20.13 27.94 15.05
CA GLN A 54 21.12 27.93 16.12
C GLN A 54 22.28 26.99 15.78
N PRO A 55 23.52 27.26 16.23
CA PRO A 55 24.63 26.35 16.03
C PRO A 55 24.32 24.92 16.48
N GLN A 56 24.72 23.93 15.69
CA GLN A 56 24.44 22.52 15.92
C GLN A 56 25.75 21.71 15.91
N GLU A 57 25.93 20.86 16.92
CA GLU A 57 27.06 19.93 16.97
C GLU A 57 26.76 18.65 16.20
N HIS A 58 27.80 18.08 15.59
CA HIS A 58 27.81 16.69 15.12
C HIS A 58 27.60 15.73 16.31
N GLY A 59 26.93 14.59 16.12
CA GLY A 59 26.65 13.64 17.21
C GLY A 59 25.48 14.03 18.15
N ALA A 60 24.93 15.22 18.01
CA ALA A 60 23.86 15.69 18.87
C ALA A 60 22.57 14.87 18.70
N ALA A 61 21.88 14.65 19.81
CA ALA A 61 20.58 13.99 19.81
C ALA A 61 19.52 14.91 19.20
N TRP A 62 18.62 14.35 18.39
CA TRP A 62 17.57 15.09 17.72
C TRP A 62 16.35 14.22 17.42
N GLY A 63 15.27 14.87 17.01
CA GLY A 63 14.10 14.21 16.41
C GLY A 63 13.13 13.66 17.43
N LYS A 64 12.25 14.52 17.96
CA LYS A 64 11.04 14.08 18.65
C LYS A 64 10.19 13.22 17.68
N PRO A 65 9.47 12.18 18.14
CA PRO A 65 8.62 11.37 17.27
C PRO A 65 7.70 12.20 16.40
N TRP A 66 7.72 11.90 15.10
CA TRP A 66 6.94 12.59 14.06
C TRP A 66 7.27 14.08 13.87
N GLY A 67 8.33 14.57 14.53
CA GLY A 67 8.82 15.93 14.44
C GLY A 67 9.63 16.19 13.18
N THR A 68 9.86 17.46 12.90
CA THR A 68 10.73 17.91 11.81
C THR A 68 11.81 18.83 12.36
N LYS A 69 13.04 18.62 11.89
CA LYS A 69 14.19 19.51 12.14
C LYS A 69 14.69 20.03 10.80
N TRP A 70 14.94 21.32 10.71
CA TRP A 70 15.67 21.90 9.60
C TRP A 70 17.12 22.08 9.98
N LEU A 71 18.03 21.62 9.11
CA LEU A 71 19.46 21.84 9.21
C LEU A 71 19.88 22.81 8.10
N ARG A 72 20.81 23.72 8.38
CA ARG A 72 21.56 24.46 7.36
C ARG A 72 23.01 23.98 7.40
N LEU A 73 23.52 23.61 6.23
CA LEU A 73 24.81 22.98 6.04
C LEU A 73 25.71 23.91 5.24
N GLN A 74 26.84 24.32 5.82
CA GLN A 74 27.73 25.33 5.24
C GLN A 74 29.19 24.90 5.26
N GLY A 75 29.92 25.20 4.18
CA GLY A 75 31.36 24.96 4.09
C GLY A 75 31.93 25.29 2.72
N GLU A 76 33.23 25.05 2.56
CA GLU A 76 33.95 25.25 1.30
C GLU A 76 34.65 23.96 0.91
N VAL A 77 34.55 23.62 -0.39
CA VAL A 77 35.26 22.50 -0.98
C VAL A 77 36.75 22.82 -0.99
N PRO A 78 37.62 22.00 -0.39
CA PRO A 78 39.05 22.27 -0.36
C PRO A 78 39.68 22.29 -1.75
N ASP A 79 40.72 23.12 -1.94
CA ASP A 79 41.44 23.23 -3.20
C ASP A 79 41.98 21.88 -3.68
N GLY A 80 41.78 21.60 -4.98
CA GLY A 80 42.27 20.38 -5.63
C GLY A 80 41.43 19.11 -5.40
N TRP A 81 40.31 19.19 -4.67
CA TRP A 81 39.38 18.06 -4.54
C TRP A 81 38.56 17.89 -5.83
N GLY A 82 38.40 16.64 -6.28
CA GLY A 82 37.73 16.33 -7.56
C GLY A 82 38.52 16.74 -8.80
N ALA A 83 39.80 17.09 -8.66
CA ALA A 83 40.67 17.45 -9.79
C ALA A 83 41.30 16.24 -10.48
N GLU A 84 41.36 15.10 -9.79
CA GLU A 84 41.86 13.84 -10.35
C GLU A 84 40.77 13.18 -11.22
N PRO A 85 41.13 12.47 -12.30
CA PRO A 85 40.16 11.92 -13.25
C PRO A 85 39.10 10.98 -12.65
N ASP A 86 39.47 10.26 -11.59
CA ASP A 86 38.62 9.26 -10.92
C ASP A 86 38.06 9.75 -9.58
N THR A 87 38.13 11.06 -9.30
CA THR A 87 37.55 11.63 -8.08
C THR A 87 36.38 12.56 -8.36
N ALA A 88 35.38 12.52 -7.49
CA ALA A 88 34.24 13.42 -7.51
C ALA A 88 33.97 13.95 -6.11
N VAL A 89 33.42 15.16 -6.01
CA VAL A 89 33.06 15.76 -4.71
C VAL A 89 31.56 15.60 -4.48
N GLU A 90 31.21 15.06 -3.31
CA GLU A 90 29.85 14.89 -2.85
C GLU A 90 29.72 15.40 -1.41
N VAL A 91 28.50 15.68 -0.97
CA VAL A 91 28.20 15.89 0.45
C VAL A 91 27.55 14.62 0.98
N VAL A 92 28.14 14.04 2.03
CA VAL A 92 27.57 12.91 2.76
C VAL A 92 26.80 13.44 3.95
N VAL A 93 25.56 12.99 4.13
CA VAL A 93 24.67 13.41 5.22
C VAL A 93 24.09 12.18 5.90
N ASP A 94 24.56 11.90 7.10
CA ASP A 94 24.01 10.89 8.00
C ASP A 94 23.16 11.55 9.09
N LEU A 95 21.85 11.33 9.02
CA LEU A 95 20.87 11.86 9.99
C LEU A 95 20.76 11.00 11.26
N GLY A 96 21.61 9.98 11.41
CA GLY A 96 21.56 9.00 12.49
C GLY A 96 20.83 7.73 12.11
N PHE A 97 21.03 7.27 10.88
CA PHE A 97 20.29 6.13 10.34
C PHE A 97 20.56 4.84 11.12
N THR A 98 19.54 4.02 11.31
CA THR A 98 19.60 2.67 11.88
C THR A 98 19.73 1.62 10.77
N ILE A 99 19.76 0.34 11.16
CA ILE A 99 19.80 -0.79 10.22
C ILE A 99 18.50 -1.02 9.44
N GLU A 100 17.41 -0.35 9.82
CA GLU A 100 16.09 -0.49 9.21
C GLU A 100 16.08 -0.03 7.74
N ALA A 101 15.07 -0.46 6.97
CA ALA A 101 14.94 -0.09 5.57
C ALA A 101 14.62 1.40 5.38
N PRO A 102 14.98 2.01 4.22
CA PRO A 102 14.43 3.31 3.82
C PRO A 102 12.90 3.30 3.90
N GLY A 103 12.30 4.43 4.28
CA GLY A 103 10.87 4.52 4.52
C GLY A 103 10.40 4.20 5.95
N PHE A 104 11.21 3.62 6.83
CA PHE A 104 10.77 3.19 8.17
C PHE A 104 11.45 3.92 9.34
N GLN A 105 12.21 4.98 9.03
CA GLN A 105 13.01 5.71 10.02
C GLN A 105 13.19 7.17 9.58
N CYS A 106 14.13 7.90 10.21
CA CYS A 106 14.42 9.27 9.81
C CYS A 106 14.88 9.36 8.35
N GLU A 107 14.45 10.42 7.67
CA GLU A 107 14.74 10.68 6.26
C GLU A 107 14.78 12.19 6.04
N GLY A 108 15.34 12.65 4.92
CA GLY A 108 15.43 14.09 4.63
C GLY A 108 15.26 14.48 3.18
N ILE A 109 14.98 15.76 2.96
CA ILE A 109 15.03 16.43 1.65
C ILE A 109 16.09 17.53 1.72
N ALA A 110 17.01 17.55 0.76
CA ALA A 110 17.92 18.66 0.57
C ALA A 110 17.26 19.75 -0.29
N TRP A 111 17.37 20.99 0.16
CA TRP A 111 16.76 22.17 -0.44
C TRP A 111 17.80 23.27 -0.69
N ARG A 112 17.73 23.91 -1.85
CA ARG A 112 18.51 25.12 -2.12
C ARG A 112 17.96 26.31 -1.33
N PRO A 113 18.75 27.37 -1.09
CA PRO A 113 18.28 28.59 -0.43
C PRO A 113 17.10 29.31 -1.13
N ASP A 114 16.85 29.04 -2.41
CA ASP A 114 15.73 29.56 -3.18
C ASP A 114 14.43 28.74 -3.04
N GLY A 115 14.46 27.66 -2.26
CA GLY A 115 13.32 26.78 -2.04
C GLY A 115 13.13 25.68 -3.08
N THR A 116 14.08 25.46 -4.00
CA THR A 116 14.03 24.33 -4.94
C THR A 116 14.59 23.05 -4.33
N ILE A 117 14.03 21.89 -4.72
CA ILE A 117 14.47 20.59 -4.21
C ILE A 117 15.75 20.16 -4.96
N ILE A 118 16.75 19.73 -4.19
CA ILE A 118 17.97 19.14 -4.73
C ILE A 118 17.75 17.64 -4.96
N LYS A 119 17.58 16.90 -3.86
CA LYS A 119 17.49 15.43 -3.82
C LYS A 119 17.10 14.98 -2.40
N ALA A 120 16.54 13.79 -2.24
CA ALA A 120 16.35 13.16 -0.93
C ALA A 120 17.63 12.60 -0.31
N ILE A 121 17.56 12.40 1.00
CA ILE A 121 18.57 11.78 1.86
C ILE A 121 17.90 10.66 2.65
N SER A 122 18.46 9.46 2.63
CA SER A 122 17.92 8.28 3.36
C SER A 122 19.04 7.28 3.68
N PRO A 123 18.80 6.24 4.52
CA PRO A 123 19.84 5.31 5.01
C PRO A 123 20.70 4.66 3.93
N ARG A 124 20.18 4.49 2.71
CA ARG A 124 20.86 3.88 1.56
C ARG A 124 21.03 4.86 0.39
N ASN A 125 20.91 6.15 0.69
CA ASN A 125 21.04 7.27 -0.23
C ASN A 125 21.51 8.52 0.53
N GLN A 126 22.75 8.48 1.02
CA GLN A 126 23.28 9.48 1.96
C GLN A 126 24.10 10.58 1.27
N TYR A 127 24.19 10.57 -0.06
CA TYR A 127 25.07 11.45 -0.82
C TYR A 127 24.30 12.48 -1.64
N ILE A 128 24.90 13.66 -1.78
CA ILE A 128 24.45 14.74 -2.65
C ILE A 128 25.62 15.13 -3.56
N PRO A 129 25.55 14.87 -4.87
CA PRO A 129 26.60 15.30 -5.79
C PRO A 129 26.76 16.82 -5.77
N LEU A 130 28.00 17.33 -5.70
CA LEU A 130 28.26 18.77 -5.63
C LEU A 130 27.68 19.52 -6.85
N LYS A 131 27.67 18.89 -8.03
CA LYS A 131 27.03 19.46 -9.24
C LYS A 131 25.56 19.83 -9.05
N LEU A 132 24.84 19.14 -8.13
CA LEU A 132 23.46 19.45 -7.78
C LEU A 132 23.33 20.57 -6.73
N LEU A 133 24.44 21.06 -6.17
CA LEU A 133 24.50 22.21 -5.27
C LEU A 133 24.86 23.51 -6.01
N GLY A 134 25.21 23.42 -7.30
CA GLY A 134 25.65 24.54 -8.14
C GLY A 134 27.15 24.47 -8.41
N GLY A 135 27.62 24.99 -9.54
CA GLY A 135 29.00 24.82 -10.02
C GLY A 135 30.10 25.58 -9.25
N GLY A 136 29.87 25.94 -8.00
CA GLY A 136 30.81 26.67 -7.15
C GLY A 136 31.50 25.78 -6.11
N MET A 137 32.55 26.31 -5.47
CA MET A 137 33.24 25.64 -4.36
C MET A 137 32.56 25.86 -3.00
N ALA A 138 31.55 26.72 -2.92
CA ALA A 138 30.80 26.97 -1.68
C ALA A 138 29.61 26.01 -1.55
N VAL A 139 29.50 25.37 -0.40
CA VAL A 139 28.35 24.55 0.01
C VAL A 139 27.49 25.38 0.95
N ASP A 140 26.24 25.67 0.56
CA ASP A 140 25.23 26.30 1.41
C ASP A 140 23.84 25.82 0.99
N PHE A 141 23.26 24.91 1.78
CA PHE A 141 21.93 24.37 1.53
C PHE A 141 21.26 23.92 2.82
N TYR A 142 19.99 23.56 2.73
CA TYR A 142 19.17 23.17 3.87
C TYR A 142 18.77 21.70 3.75
N VAL A 143 18.59 21.03 4.89
CA VAL A 143 18.01 19.69 4.97
C VAL A 143 16.79 19.73 5.86
N GLU A 144 15.65 19.37 5.31
CA GLU A 144 14.42 19.08 6.05
C GLU A 144 14.49 17.64 6.53
N ALA A 145 14.77 17.41 7.82
CA ALA A 145 14.90 16.09 8.41
C ALA A 145 13.62 15.71 9.17
N ALA A 146 12.97 14.61 8.75
CA ALA A 146 11.79 14.03 9.38
C ALA A 146 12.20 12.96 10.40
N ALA A 147 11.71 13.04 11.63
CA ALA A 147 12.01 12.11 12.71
C ALA A 147 10.91 11.03 12.85
N ASN A 148 10.74 10.24 11.79
CA ASN A 148 9.76 9.15 11.76
C ASN A 148 10.21 8.01 12.67
N PRO A 149 9.46 7.62 13.70
CA PRO A 149 9.81 6.51 14.58
C PRO A 149 9.88 5.16 13.83
N ASP A 150 10.70 4.24 14.35
CA ASP A 150 10.65 2.84 13.96
C ASP A 150 9.38 2.19 14.55
N MET A 151 8.35 2.11 13.71
CA MET A 151 7.07 1.48 14.06
C MET A 151 7.09 -0.04 13.87
N ALA A 152 7.97 -0.55 13.00
CA ALA A 152 8.06 -1.97 12.68
C ALA A 152 8.74 -2.75 13.82
N GLN A 153 9.67 -2.12 14.54
CA GLN A 153 10.38 -2.67 15.69
C GLN A 153 11.04 -4.01 15.34
N GLY A 154 11.87 -4.02 14.28
CA GLY A 154 12.44 -5.24 13.72
C GLY A 154 11.38 -6.23 13.22
N TRP A 155 10.28 -5.71 12.66
CA TRP A 155 9.12 -6.45 12.14
C TRP A 155 8.36 -7.29 13.18
N THR A 156 8.50 -6.95 14.47
CA THR A 156 7.72 -7.58 15.55
C THR A 156 6.33 -6.98 15.71
N PHE A 157 6.11 -5.75 15.24
CA PHE A 157 4.85 -5.01 15.39
C PHE A 157 4.34 -4.92 16.84
N ALA A 158 5.24 -4.96 17.81
CA ALA A 158 4.87 -4.90 19.22
C ALA A 158 4.10 -3.61 19.56
N ALA A 159 3.15 -3.70 20.49
CA ALA A 159 2.35 -2.55 20.90
C ALA A 159 3.25 -1.39 21.38
N THR A 160 3.04 -0.21 20.78
CA THR A 160 3.90 0.96 20.99
C THR A 160 3.07 2.24 21.14
N PRO A 161 3.49 3.20 22.01
CA PRO A 161 2.82 4.49 22.12
C PRO A 161 3.11 5.43 20.93
N LEU A 162 4.00 5.05 20.01
CA LEU A 162 4.43 5.90 18.90
C LEU A 162 3.38 6.01 17.77
N GLY A 163 2.36 5.14 17.74
CA GLY A 163 1.35 5.11 16.67
C GLY A 163 0.32 6.25 16.68
N ASP A 164 0.44 7.20 17.60
CA ASP A 164 -0.40 8.40 17.67
C ASP A 164 0.37 9.58 18.28
N LYS A 165 0.16 10.78 17.75
CA LYS A 165 0.83 12.02 18.20
C LYS A 165 0.61 12.28 19.70
N SER A 166 -0.57 11.96 20.23
CA SER A 166 -0.91 12.22 21.64
C SER A 166 -0.17 11.31 22.64
N THR A 167 0.36 10.17 22.18
CA THR A 167 1.02 9.17 23.03
C THR A 167 2.52 9.07 22.80
N ALA A 168 3.04 9.61 21.68
CA ALA A 168 4.43 9.39 21.26
C ALA A 168 5.51 10.06 22.15
N GLY A 169 5.16 11.14 22.86
CA GLY A 169 6.10 11.91 23.69
C GLY A 169 7.12 12.73 22.86
N ASP A 170 8.13 13.29 23.54
CA ASP A 170 9.08 14.26 22.96
C ASP A 170 10.55 13.81 22.99
N ALA A 171 10.83 12.56 23.39
CA ALA A 171 12.20 12.07 23.53
C ALA A 171 12.91 12.01 22.16
N PRO A 172 14.14 12.55 22.03
CA PRO A 172 14.91 12.43 20.80
C PRO A 172 15.19 10.98 20.42
N GLN A 173 14.95 10.63 19.15
CA GLN A 173 15.12 9.26 18.64
C GLN A 173 16.45 9.03 17.93
N TYR A 174 17.09 10.09 17.45
CA TYR A 174 18.24 10.00 16.54
C TYR A 174 19.44 10.78 17.06
N ARG A 175 20.62 10.50 16.51
CA ARG A 175 21.84 11.29 16.73
C ARG A 175 22.49 11.59 15.39
N LEU A 176 22.78 12.86 15.11
CA LEU A 176 23.42 13.25 13.85
C LEU A 176 24.76 12.52 13.67
N GLY A 177 24.96 11.89 12.52
CA GLY A 177 26.18 11.16 12.20
C GLY A 177 27.18 12.02 11.45
N THR A 178 27.84 11.42 10.46
CA THR A 178 28.79 12.13 9.60
C THR A 178 28.06 13.06 8.62
N ILE A 179 28.31 14.37 8.74
CA ILE A 179 27.83 15.37 7.77
C ILE A 179 29.03 16.15 7.21
N ALA A 180 29.48 15.81 6.02
CA ALA A 180 30.77 16.26 5.51
C ALA A 180 30.78 16.42 4.00
N ILE A 181 31.63 17.33 3.51
CA ILE A 181 32.10 17.28 2.12
C ILE A 181 33.06 16.10 2.04
N ALA A 182 32.87 15.22 1.08
CA ALA A 182 33.65 14.01 0.88
C ALA A 182 34.12 13.93 -0.57
N GLU A 183 35.35 13.44 -0.75
CA GLU A 183 35.87 13.12 -2.07
C GLU A 183 35.67 11.62 -2.34
N LEU A 184 34.72 11.33 -3.23
CA LEU A 184 34.43 10.00 -3.76
C LEU A 184 35.60 9.57 -4.66
N ASN A 185 36.14 8.38 -4.40
CA ASN A 185 36.98 7.65 -5.35
C ASN A 185 36.09 6.74 -6.21
N GLN A 186 35.91 7.11 -7.47
CA GLN A 186 35.02 6.42 -8.41
C GLN A 186 35.50 4.99 -8.68
N THR A 187 36.80 4.78 -8.85
CA THR A 187 37.38 3.45 -9.12
C THR A 187 37.19 2.49 -7.95
N VAL A 188 37.32 2.97 -6.71
CA VAL A 188 37.04 2.18 -5.50
C VAL A 188 35.55 1.85 -5.39
N TRP A 189 34.67 2.83 -5.66
CA TRP A 189 33.22 2.60 -5.67
C TRP A 189 32.82 1.56 -6.72
N ASP A 190 33.36 1.65 -7.94
CA ASP A 190 33.11 0.70 -9.02
C ASP A 190 33.63 -0.70 -8.68
N LEU A 191 34.81 -0.81 -8.06
CA LEU A 191 35.33 -2.08 -7.57
C LEU A 191 34.39 -2.69 -6.52
N GLN A 192 33.81 -1.89 -5.63
CA GLN A 192 32.84 -2.38 -4.66
C GLN A 192 31.59 -2.95 -5.35
N GLN A 193 31.08 -2.30 -6.39
CA GLN A 193 29.95 -2.81 -7.16
C GLN A 193 30.31 -4.11 -7.92
N ASP A 194 31.51 -4.19 -8.50
CA ASP A 194 32.03 -5.39 -9.16
C ASP A 194 32.09 -6.57 -8.18
N VAL A 195 32.62 -6.34 -6.97
CA VAL A 195 32.69 -7.33 -5.90
C VAL A 195 31.30 -7.75 -5.42
N TRP A 196 30.38 -6.81 -5.20
CA TRP A 196 29.02 -7.11 -4.76
C TRP A 196 28.29 -8.01 -5.76
N THR A 197 28.36 -7.71 -7.06
CA THR A 197 27.73 -8.52 -8.12
C THR A 197 28.35 -9.92 -8.19
N LEU A 198 29.68 -10.02 -8.24
CA LEU A 198 30.37 -11.30 -8.41
C LEU A 198 30.29 -12.19 -7.17
N ALA A 199 30.48 -11.63 -5.97
CA ALA A 199 30.38 -12.38 -4.72
C ALA A 199 28.96 -12.92 -4.53
N GLY A 200 27.95 -12.08 -4.78
CA GLY A 200 26.55 -12.50 -4.74
C GLY A 200 26.25 -13.61 -5.76
N LEU A 201 26.70 -13.45 -7.02
CA LEU A 201 26.51 -14.47 -8.05
C LEU A 201 27.19 -15.78 -7.66
N MET A 202 28.45 -15.71 -7.22
CA MET A 202 29.20 -16.86 -6.74
C MET A 202 28.44 -17.63 -5.67
N GLU A 203 27.84 -16.93 -4.70
CA GLU A 203 27.05 -17.56 -3.64
C GLU A 203 25.84 -18.34 -4.17
N GLN A 204 25.18 -17.82 -5.22
CA GLN A 204 24.01 -18.46 -5.83
C GLN A 204 24.34 -19.63 -6.75
N LEU A 205 25.54 -19.71 -7.33
CA LEU A 205 25.92 -20.78 -8.24
C LEU A 205 26.14 -22.12 -7.49
N PRO A 206 25.71 -23.27 -8.05
CA PRO A 206 26.04 -24.60 -7.52
C PRO A 206 27.54 -24.81 -7.32
N LEU A 207 27.91 -25.63 -6.32
CA LEU A 207 29.30 -25.90 -5.95
C LEU A 207 30.07 -26.69 -7.02
N GLU A 208 29.35 -27.39 -7.88
CA GLU A 208 29.88 -28.25 -8.93
C GLU A 208 30.18 -27.47 -10.22
N LEU A 209 29.68 -26.24 -10.34
CA LEU A 209 29.91 -25.41 -11.53
C LEU A 209 31.32 -24.79 -11.49
N PRO A 210 32.16 -24.99 -12.53
CA PRO A 210 33.47 -24.36 -12.64
C PRO A 210 33.42 -22.84 -12.52
N ARG A 211 32.37 -22.23 -13.07
CA ARG A 211 32.11 -20.78 -13.04
C ARG A 211 32.16 -20.20 -11.62
N ARG A 212 31.61 -20.91 -10.62
CA ARG A 212 31.67 -20.47 -9.22
C ARG A 212 33.11 -20.34 -8.74
N HIS A 213 33.94 -21.33 -9.04
CA HIS A 213 35.34 -21.40 -8.60
C HIS A 213 36.22 -20.41 -9.35
N GLU A 214 35.95 -20.16 -10.64
CA GLU A 214 36.62 -19.11 -11.40
C GLU A 214 36.39 -17.73 -10.78
N ILE A 215 35.14 -17.41 -10.40
CA ILE A 215 34.81 -16.15 -9.72
C ILE A 215 35.52 -16.07 -8.36
N LEU A 216 35.47 -17.14 -7.57
CA LEU A 216 36.16 -17.21 -6.28
C LEU A 216 37.66 -16.93 -6.41
N ARG A 217 38.32 -17.54 -7.40
CA ARG A 217 39.76 -17.32 -7.64
C ARG A 217 40.06 -15.93 -8.20
N ALA A 218 39.15 -15.33 -8.97
CA ALA A 218 39.29 -13.94 -9.41
C ALA A 218 39.17 -12.96 -8.23
N LEU A 219 38.20 -13.17 -7.34
CA LEU A 219 38.05 -12.41 -6.10
C LEU A 219 39.28 -12.58 -5.18
N GLU A 220 39.86 -13.78 -5.13
CA GLU A 220 41.11 -14.02 -4.39
C GLU A 220 42.28 -13.21 -4.97
N ARG A 221 42.52 -13.29 -6.28
CA ARG A 221 43.60 -12.53 -6.93
C ARG A 221 43.39 -11.02 -6.80
N MET A 222 42.14 -10.55 -6.92
CA MET A 222 41.80 -9.16 -6.63
C MET A 222 42.27 -8.78 -5.21
N MET A 223 41.93 -9.57 -4.19
CA MET A 223 42.40 -9.29 -2.83
C MET A 223 43.92 -9.42 -2.63
N ASP A 224 44.63 -10.15 -3.50
CA ASP A 224 46.09 -10.30 -3.44
C ASP A 224 46.83 -9.09 -4.05
N VAL A 225 46.26 -8.46 -5.08
CA VAL A 225 46.84 -7.27 -5.71
C VAL A 225 46.45 -5.96 -5.01
N MET A 226 45.38 -5.98 -4.21
CA MET A 226 44.95 -4.81 -3.44
C MET A 226 45.87 -4.56 -2.25
N ASP A 227 46.46 -3.37 -2.17
CA ASP A 227 47.26 -2.94 -1.03
C ASP A 227 46.31 -2.40 0.07
N PRO A 228 46.27 -2.99 1.28
CA PRO A 228 45.44 -2.48 2.36
C PRO A 228 45.84 -1.07 2.83
N ASP A 229 47.08 -0.63 2.57
CA ASP A 229 47.58 0.70 2.92
C ASP A 229 47.40 1.71 1.77
N ASP A 230 47.11 1.25 0.54
CA ASP A 230 46.82 2.07 -0.65
C ASP A 230 45.68 1.47 -1.49
N VAL A 231 44.51 1.36 -0.87
CA VAL A 231 43.30 0.80 -1.53
C VAL A 231 42.95 1.61 -2.78
N ALA A 232 43.02 2.93 -2.71
CA ALA A 232 42.70 3.82 -3.82
C ALA A 232 43.67 3.65 -5.00
N GLY A 233 44.98 3.59 -4.76
CA GLY A 233 46.00 3.44 -5.81
C GLY A 233 45.97 2.06 -6.48
N THR A 234 45.55 1.02 -5.77
CA THR A 234 45.49 -0.35 -6.28
C THR A 234 44.12 -0.78 -6.82
N ALA A 235 43.07 0.03 -6.64
CA ALA A 235 41.70 -0.32 -7.02
C ALA A 235 41.56 -0.69 -8.51
N ALA A 236 42.25 0.02 -9.41
CA ALA A 236 42.25 -0.28 -10.84
C ALA A 236 42.80 -1.69 -11.13
N ALA A 237 43.92 -2.07 -10.52
CA ALA A 237 44.49 -3.42 -10.64
C ALA A 237 43.54 -4.48 -10.06
N GLY A 238 42.86 -4.17 -8.93
CA GLY A 238 41.81 -5.03 -8.40
C GLY A 238 40.67 -5.27 -9.38
N ARG A 239 40.22 -4.24 -10.11
CA ARG A 239 39.18 -4.36 -11.15
C ARG A 239 39.67 -5.15 -12.36
N GLU A 240 40.93 -4.99 -12.77
CA GLU A 240 41.53 -5.77 -13.87
C GLU A 240 41.46 -7.28 -13.60
N GLU A 241 41.68 -7.72 -12.36
CA GLU A 241 41.55 -9.14 -11.97
C GLU A 241 40.11 -9.68 -12.09
N LEU A 242 39.10 -8.80 -11.99
CA LEU A 242 37.68 -9.14 -12.12
C LEU A 242 37.13 -8.99 -13.55
N ALA A 243 37.83 -8.25 -14.42
CA ALA A 243 37.33 -7.88 -15.74
C ALA A 243 36.97 -9.10 -16.61
N VAL A 244 37.82 -10.14 -16.62
CA VAL A 244 37.58 -11.36 -17.41
C VAL A 244 36.33 -12.09 -16.95
N VAL A 245 36.11 -12.20 -15.64
CA VAL A 245 34.93 -12.91 -15.13
C VAL A 245 33.65 -12.08 -15.30
N LEU A 246 33.71 -10.75 -15.28
CA LEU A 246 32.57 -9.87 -15.56
C LEU A 246 32.18 -9.87 -17.05
N ALA A 247 33.15 -9.97 -17.97
CA ALA A 247 32.90 -9.89 -19.41
C ALA A 247 32.29 -11.16 -20.04
N ARG A 248 32.18 -12.27 -19.29
CA ARG A 248 31.59 -13.52 -19.80
C ARG A 248 30.08 -13.38 -19.96
N GLN A 249 29.59 -13.61 -21.18
CA GLN A 249 28.19 -13.42 -21.57
C GLN A 249 27.25 -14.45 -20.96
N ALA A 250 26.01 -14.05 -20.66
CA ALA A 250 24.99 -14.97 -20.19
C ALA A 250 24.63 -16.02 -21.25
N TYR A 251 24.16 -17.17 -20.80
CA TYR A 251 23.73 -18.25 -21.70
C TYR A 251 22.70 -17.72 -22.70
N ALA A 252 22.74 -18.23 -23.94
CA ALA A 252 21.76 -17.82 -24.96
C ALA A 252 20.31 -18.12 -24.54
N SER A 253 20.11 -19.13 -23.69
CA SER A 253 18.83 -19.53 -23.10
C SER A 253 18.56 -18.96 -21.71
N ALA A 254 19.38 -18.03 -21.22
CA ALA A 254 19.17 -17.41 -19.91
C ALA A 254 17.81 -16.70 -19.87
N HIS A 255 17.14 -16.77 -18.72
CA HIS A 255 15.87 -16.07 -18.52
C HIS A 255 16.10 -14.56 -18.59
N GLN A 256 15.11 -13.82 -19.11
CA GLN A 256 15.18 -12.37 -19.28
C GLN A 256 14.35 -11.68 -18.20
N LEU A 257 14.96 -10.75 -17.47
CA LEU A 257 14.30 -9.94 -16.46
C LEU A 257 14.17 -8.51 -16.96
N VAL A 258 12.94 -8.03 -17.12
CA VAL A 258 12.66 -6.62 -17.37
C VAL A 258 12.60 -5.92 -16.02
N ALA A 259 13.72 -5.30 -15.63
CA ALA A 259 13.83 -4.53 -14.40
C ALA A 259 13.13 -3.17 -14.57
N THR A 260 12.11 -2.90 -13.76
CA THR A 260 11.40 -1.61 -13.76
C THR A 260 11.64 -0.93 -12.42
N GLY A 261 12.19 0.28 -12.42
CA GLY A 261 12.34 1.04 -11.18
C GLY A 261 10.97 1.28 -10.56
N HIS A 262 10.83 1.06 -9.27
CA HIS A 262 9.55 1.17 -8.58
C HIS A 262 9.79 1.65 -7.15
N ALA A 263 8.81 2.38 -6.63
CA ALA A 263 8.75 2.69 -5.21
C ALA A 263 7.29 2.57 -4.82
N HIS A 264 6.94 1.44 -4.21
CA HIS A 264 5.66 1.33 -3.53
C HIS A 264 5.68 2.28 -2.34
N ILE A 265 4.67 3.13 -2.20
CA ILE A 265 4.60 4.09 -1.10
C ILE A 265 3.19 4.02 -0.54
N ASP A 266 3.06 3.54 0.69
CA ASP A 266 1.74 3.42 1.30
C ASP A 266 1.16 4.78 1.59
N SER A 267 -0.06 5.01 1.07
CA SER A 267 -0.78 6.29 1.22
C SER A 267 -0.94 6.64 2.70
N ALA A 268 -1.16 5.63 3.54
CA ALA A 268 -0.90 5.65 4.96
C ALA A 268 -0.85 4.21 5.48
N TRP A 269 0.13 3.92 6.35
CA TRP A 269 0.29 2.61 6.97
C TRP A 269 0.87 2.76 8.38
N LEU A 270 2.19 2.68 8.51
CA LEU A 270 2.90 2.94 9.77
C LEU A 270 3.16 4.44 10.00
N TRP A 271 2.66 5.31 9.13
CA TRP A 271 2.74 6.76 9.19
C TRP A 271 1.43 7.39 8.70
N PRO A 272 1.11 8.62 9.13
CA PRO A 272 -0.07 9.35 8.65
C PRO A 272 0.12 9.86 7.20
N VAL A 273 -0.99 10.15 6.50
CA VAL A 273 -1.01 10.67 5.12
C VAL A 273 -0.09 11.89 4.94
N ARG A 274 -0.04 12.78 5.95
CA ARG A 274 0.81 13.98 5.91
C ARG A 274 2.31 13.67 5.72
N GLU A 275 2.78 12.53 6.23
CA GLU A 275 4.16 12.11 6.04
C GLU A 275 4.34 11.43 4.68
N THR A 276 3.33 10.72 4.18
CA THR A 276 3.37 10.13 2.83
C THR A 276 3.57 11.17 1.75
N ILE A 277 2.93 12.33 1.86
CA ILE A 277 3.14 13.46 0.95
C ILE A 277 4.63 13.82 0.84
N ARG A 278 5.32 13.88 1.99
CA ARG A 278 6.76 14.19 2.07
C ARG A 278 7.61 13.01 1.57
N LYS A 279 7.20 11.76 1.84
CA LYS A 279 7.81 10.53 1.29
C LYS A 279 7.78 10.51 -0.24
N CYS A 280 6.67 10.93 -0.84
CA CYS A 280 6.54 11.08 -2.29
C CYS A 280 7.54 12.11 -2.82
N ALA A 281 7.61 13.30 -2.20
CA ALA A 281 8.55 14.33 -2.61
C ALA A 281 10.01 13.87 -2.50
N ARG A 282 10.36 13.17 -1.41
CA ARG A 282 11.68 12.54 -1.23
C ARG A 282 11.98 11.55 -2.34
N THR A 283 11.11 10.57 -2.51
CA THR A 283 11.33 9.48 -3.45
C THR A 283 11.42 9.99 -4.89
N PHE A 284 10.49 10.84 -5.32
CA PHE A 284 10.45 11.31 -6.70
C PHE A 284 11.59 12.28 -7.00
N SER A 285 12.03 13.12 -6.06
CA SER A 285 13.21 13.97 -6.28
C SER A 285 14.50 13.15 -6.44
N ASN A 286 14.65 12.04 -5.70
CA ASN A 286 15.74 11.11 -5.91
C ASN A 286 15.67 10.42 -7.28
N VAL A 287 14.49 9.92 -7.66
CA VAL A 287 14.27 9.27 -8.96
C VAL A 287 14.58 10.22 -10.11
N VAL A 288 14.10 11.46 -10.06
CA VAL A 288 14.38 12.47 -11.09
C VAL A 288 15.88 12.78 -11.15
N ALA A 289 16.57 12.88 -10.01
CA ALA A 289 18.03 13.07 -9.99
C ALA A 289 18.78 11.89 -10.63
N LEU A 290 18.35 10.64 -10.38
CA LEU A 290 18.92 9.47 -11.05
C LEU A 290 18.67 9.49 -12.56
N MET A 291 17.48 9.92 -13.00
CA MET A 291 17.14 10.06 -14.43
C MET A 291 17.96 11.14 -15.15
N ASP A 292 18.40 12.18 -14.45
CA ASP A 292 19.30 13.21 -15.00
C ASP A 292 20.68 12.64 -15.32
N GLU A 293 21.11 11.59 -14.62
CA GLU A 293 22.40 10.93 -14.81
C GLU A 293 22.32 9.67 -15.67
N ASN A 294 21.13 9.05 -15.78
CA ASN A 294 20.91 7.76 -16.44
C ASN A 294 19.76 7.87 -17.45
N PRO A 295 20.05 8.19 -18.73
CA PRO A 295 19.02 8.38 -19.77
C PRO A 295 18.13 7.16 -20.01
N ASP A 296 18.68 5.95 -19.85
CA ASP A 296 17.96 4.68 -20.06
C ASP A 296 17.17 4.20 -18.83
N PHE A 297 17.25 4.93 -17.70
CA PHE A 297 16.54 4.56 -16.49
C PHE A 297 15.03 4.79 -16.62
N VAL A 298 14.26 3.75 -16.31
CA VAL A 298 12.79 3.78 -16.29
C VAL A 298 12.27 3.52 -14.89
N PHE A 299 11.35 4.37 -14.44
CA PHE A 299 10.65 4.28 -13.16
C PHE A 299 9.13 4.27 -13.36
N ALA A 300 8.43 3.35 -12.70
CA ALA A 300 6.98 3.25 -12.69
C ALA A 300 6.39 3.81 -11.40
N CYS A 301 5.31 4.59 -11.51
CA CYS A 301 4.56 5.17 -10.40
C CYS A 301 3.06 4.94 -10.58
N SER A 302 2.42 4.30 -9.60
CA SER A 302 1.06 3.75 -9.70
C SER A 302 -0.06 4.73 -9.34
N SER A 303 0.07 5.46 -8.23
CA SER A 303 -1.05 6.18 -7.61
C SER A 303 -1.17 7.61 -8.10
N ALA A 304 -2.28 7.94 -8.79
CA ALA A 304 -2.55 9.30 -9.25
C ALA A 304 -2.65 10.31 -8.09
N GLN A 305 -3.20 9.90 -6.94
CA GLN A 305 -3.30 10.71 -5.73
C GLN A 305 -1.93 11.22 -5.24
N GLN A 306 -0.88 10.41 -5.37
CA GLN A 306 0.48 10.81 -4.99
C GLN A 306 0.98 11.95 -5.89
N LEU A 307 0.81 11.82 -7.20
CA LEU A 307 1.18 12.87 -8.14
C LEU A 307 0.29 14.12 -8.00
N ALA A 308 -0.98 13.96 -7.62
CA ALA A 308 -1.85 15.08 -7.29
C ALA A 308 -1.33 15.89 -6.09
N TRP A 309 -0.86 15.22 -5.02
CA TRP A 309 -0.22 15.89 -3.89
C TRP A 309 1.06 16.64 -4.30
N ILE A 310 1.89 16.03 -5.14
CA ILE A 310 3.11 16.69 -5.63
C ILE A 310 2.77 17.89 -6.51
N LYS A 311 1.77 17.79 -7.38
CA LYS A 311 1.29 18.93 -8.17
C LYS A 311 0.88 20.11 -7.30
N GLU A 312 0.16 19.84 -6.21
CA GLU A 312 -0.37 20.85 -5.32
C GLU A 312 0.71 21.47 -4.42
N LEU A 313 1.57 20.64 -3.83
CA LEU A 313 2.47 21.05 -2.74
C LEU A 313 3.93 21.23 -3.18
N TYR A 314 4.33 20.61 -4.29
CA TYR A 314 5.70 20.65 -4.84
C TYR A 314 5.69 20.90 -6.37
N PRO A 315 5.11 22.03 -6.84
CA PRO A 315 4.85 22.25 -8.27
C PRO A 315 6.11 22.28 -9.14
N GLU A 316 7.27 22.67 -8.60
CA GLU A 316 8.56 22.63 -9.31
C GLU A 316 8.98 21.17 -9.58
N LEU A 317 8.96 20.31 -8.56
CA LEU A 317 9.22 18.88 -8.71
C LEU A 317 8.22 18.23 -9.67
N PHE A 318 6.94 18.59 -9.59
CA PHE A 318 5.92 18.09 -10.51
C PHE A 318 6.21 18.48 -11.97
N SER A 319 6.75 19.68 -12.21
CA SER A 319 7.17 20.11 -13.54
C SER A 319 8.31 19.25 -14.09
N ARG A 320 9.31 18.92 -13.26
CA ARG A 320 10.40 18.00 -13.64
C ARG A 320 9.88 16.59 -13.88
N ILE A 321 8.95 16.09 -13.07
CA ILE A 321 8.29 14.81 -13.32
C ILE A 321 7.58 14.82 -14.68
N ARG A 322 6.83 15.88 -15.00
CA ARG A 322 6.15 16.01 -16.31
C ARG A 322 7.14 15.95 -17.48
N GLU A 323 8.31 16.57 -17.35
CA GLU A 323 9.38 16.47 -18.34
C GLU A 323 9.87 15.02 -18.50
N LYS A 324 10.14 14.33 -17.39
CA LYS A 324 10.57 12.92 -17.39
C LYS A 324 9.49 11.96 -17.89
N VAL A 325 8.21 12.29 -17.73
CA VAL A 325 7.10 11.57 -18.37
C VAL A 325 7.12 11.77 -19.88
N GLY A 326 7.31 13.01 -20.35
CA GLY A 326 7.47 13.31 -21.78
C GLY A 326 8.66 12.62 -22.43
N ALA A 327 9.75 12.40 -21.67
CA ALA A 327 10.93 11.65 -22.09
C ALA A 327 10.76 10.12 -22.02
N GLY A 328 9.67 9.61 -21.42
CA GLY A 328 9.43 8.18 -21.24
C GLY A 328 10.24 7.51 -20.13
N GLN A 329 10.95 8.29 -19.29
CA GLN A 329 11.72 7.77 -18.16
C GLN A 329 10.81 7.55 -16.93
N PHE A 330 9.94 8.51 -16.63
CA PHE A 330 8.95 8.39 -15.55
C PHE A 330 7.62 7.92 -16.15
N VAL A 331 7.15 6.74 -15.76
CA VAL A 331 5.99 6.08 -16.39
C VAL A 331 4.85 6.01 -15.37
N PRO A 332 3.76 6.79 -15.55
CA PRO A 332 2.53 6.59 -14.80
C PRO A 332 1.92 5.22 -15.17
N VAL A 333 1.65 4.38 -14.17
CA VAL A 333 1.12 3.02 -14.35
C VAL A 333 -0.15 2.80 -13.54
N GLY A 334 -0.86 1.71 -13.81
CA GLY A 334 -1.99 1.23 -13.00
C GLY A 334 -3.32 1.93 -13.24
N GLY A 335 -3.32 3.25 -13.44
CA GLY A 335 -4.51 4.01 -13.83
C GLY A 335 -5.56 4.21 -12.74
N MET A 336 -5.26 3.90 -11.48
CA MET A 336 -6.16 4.09 -10.34
C MET A 336 -5.82 5.35 -9.55
N TRP A 337 -6.80 5.89 -8.81
CA TRP A 337 -6.59 7.03 -7.93
C TRP A 337 -5.59 6.69 -6.82
N VAL A 338 -5.78 5.53 -6.19
CA VAL A 338 -4.81 4.91 -5.28
C VAL A 338 -4.70 3.41 -5.57
N GLU A 339 -3.62 2.77 -5.10
CA GLU A 339 -3.57 1.30 -5.00
C GLU A 339 -4.57 0.83 -3.92
N SER A 340 -5.82 0.58 -4.32
CA SER A 340 -6.90 0.32 -3.37
C SER A 340 -6.94 -1.13 -2.88
N ASP A 341 -7.64 -1.37 -1.77
CA ASP A 341 -8.22 -2.69 -1.52
C ASP A 341 -9.18 -3.05 -2.66
N THR A 342 -9.35 -4.34 -2.94
CA THR A 342 -10.19 -4.78 -4.06
C THR A 342 -11.37 -5.64 -3.67
N ASN A 343 -11.54 -5.92 -2.38
CA ASN A 343 -12.62 -6.76 -1.89
C ASN A 343 -13.76 -5.95 -1.26
N MET A 344 -13.44 -4.94 -0.46
CA MET A 344 -14.42 -4.16 0.30
C MET A 344 -15.07 -3.01 -0.47
N PRO A 345 -14.37 -2.24 -1.33
CA PRO A 345 -15.01 -1.19 -2.10
C PRO A 345 -16.15 -1.73 -2.97
N GLY A 346 -17.26 -0.99 -3.05
CA GLY A 346 -18.36 -1.32 -3.96
C GLY A 346 -17.95 -1.20 -5.44
N GLY A 347 -18.74 -1.80 -6.34
CA GLY A 347 -18.42 -1.80 -7.78
C GLY A 347 -18.30 -0.39 -8.37
N GLU A 348 -19.18 0.54 -7.99
CA GLU A 348 -19.08 1.94 -8.43
C GLU A 348 -17.80 2.60 -7.92
N ALA A 349 -17.41 2.40 -6.66
CA ALA A 349 -16.18 2.96 -6.12
C ALA A 349 -14.94 2.40 -6.84
N MET A 350 -14.94 1.11 -7.16
CA MET A 350 -13.88 0.48 -7.96
C MET A 350 -13.82 1.08 -9.38
N ALA A 351 -14.95 1.35 -10.01
CA ALA A 351 -14.97 2.07 -11.29
C ALA A 351 -14.43 3.51 -11.12
N ARG A 352 -14.77 4.20 -10.04
CA ARG A 352 -14.30 5.56 -9.74
C ARG A 352 -12.80 5.63 -9.46
N GLN A 353 -12.18 4.58 -8.89
CA GLN A 353 -10.72 4.48 -8.82
C GLN A 353 -10.09 4.69 -10.21
N PHE A 354 -10.61 4.02 -11.24
CA PHE A 354 -10.11 4.18 -12.61
C PHE A 354 -10.51 5.50 -13.27
N VAL A 355 -11.75 5.96 -13.07
CA VAL A 355 -12.21 7.24 -13.65
C VAL A 355 -11.36 8.40 -13.14
N GLU A 356 -11.12 8.48 -11.83
CA GLU A 356 -10.32 9.54 -11.23
C GLU A 356 -8.83 9.38 -11.55
N GLY A 357 -8.29 8.17 -11.46
CA GLY A 357 -6.89 7.88 -11.75
C GLY A 357 -6.51 8.15 -13.21
N LYS A 358 -7.19 7.48 -14.16
CA LYS A 358 -6.94 7.69 -15.59
C LYS A 358 -7.28 9.11 -16.02
N GLY A 359 -8.36 9.69 -15.48
CA GLY A 359 -8.73 11.08 -15.75
C GLY A 359 -7.60 12.05 -15.39
N PHE A 360 -6.95 11.84 -14.24
CA PHE A 360 -5.78 12.63 -13.84
C PHE A 360 -4.60 12.44 -14.78
N PHE A 361 -4.20 11.20 -15.09
CA PHE A 361 -3.03 10.96 -15.97
C PHE A 361 -3.24 11.48 -17.39
N LEU A 362 -4.44 11.34 -17.95
CA LEU A 362 -4.80 11.91 -19.24
C LEU A 362 -4.72 13.44 -19.23
N ALA A 363 -5.28 14.09 -18.19
CA ALA A 363 -5.29 15.54 -18.08
C ALA A 363 -3.90 16.14 -17.88
N GLU A 364 -3.04 15.50 -17.08
CA GLU A 364 -1.74 16.07 -16.71
C GLU A 364 -0.59 15.69 -17.63
N PHE A 365 -0.66 14.50 -18.24
CA PHE A 365 0.43 13.91 -19.00
C PHE A 365 0.03 13.44 -20.41
N GLY A 366 -1.26 13.36 -20.72
CA GLY A 366 -1.73 12.75 -21.98
C GLY A 366 -1.46 11.24 -22.06
N VAL A 367 -1.26 10.58 -20.92
CA VAL A 367 -0.94 9.16 -20.82
C VAL A 367 -2.18 8.37 -20.43
N GLU A 368 -2.47 7.31 -21.20
CA GLU A 368 -3.48 6.31 -20.86
C GLU A 368 -2.79 5.03 -20.37
N CYS A 369 -2.91 4.72 -19.08
CA CYS A 369 -2.38 3.47 -18.51
C CYS A 369 -3.14 2.28 -19.12
N ARG A 370 -2.39 1.29 -19.63
CA ARG A 370 -2.92 0.09 -20.31
C ARG A 370 -2.92 -1.13 -19.41
N GLU A 371 -2.46 -0.98 -18.19
CA GLU A 371 -2.38 -2.01 -17.16
C GLU A 371 -3.00 -1.48 -15.88
N ALA A 372 -3.60 -2.38 -15.10
CA ALA A 372 -3.80 -2.16 -13.67
C ALA A 372 -2.60 -2.71 -12.91
N TRP A 373 -2.14 -1.99 -11.89
CA TRP A 373 -0.91 -2.25 -11.13
C TRP A 373 -1.25 -2.21 -9.64
N LEU A 374 -1.40 -3.39 -9.05
CA LEU A 374 -1.83 -3.59 -7.65
C LEU A 374 -0.93 -4.65 -6.99
N PRO A 375 0.35 -4.32 -6.71
CA PRO A 375 1.29 -5.25 -6.12
C PRO A 375 0.86 -5.73 -4.73
N ASP A 376 0.25 -4.87 -3.91
CA ASP A 376 0.07 -5.13 -2.47
C ASP A 376 -1.38 -5.28 -1.98
N SER A 377 -2.39 -5.33 -2.87
CA SER A 377 -3.78 -5.55 -2.42
C SER A 377 -3.99 -6.96 -1.82
N PHE A 378 -4.78 -7.04 -0.75
CA PHE A 378 -4.99 -8.26 0.04
C PHE A 378 -6.07 -9.19 -0.56
N GLY A 379 -5.81 -9.71 -1.75
CA GLY A 379 -6.74 -10.54 -2.53
C GLY A 379 -7.44 -9.75 -3.64
N TYR A 380 -8.01 -10.48 -4.61
CA TYR A 380 -8.54 -9.90 -5.84
C TYR A 380 -9.90 -10.48 -6.25
N SER A 381 -10.92 -9.62 -6.25
CA SER A 381 -12.29 -10.03 -6.56
C SER A 381 -12.44 -10.58 -7.98
N ALA A 382 -13.38 -11.51 -8.15
CA ALA A 382 -13.67 -12.14 -9.44
C ALA A 382 -14.28 -11.17 -10.49
N ALA A 383 -14.64 -9.95 -10.10
CA ALA A 383 -15.23 -8.93 -10.98
C ALA A 383 -14.18 -8.02 -11.64
N LEU A 384 -12.97 -7.96 -11.07
CA LEU A 384 -11.91 -7.07 -11.54
C LEU A 384 -11.55 -7.24 -13.03
N PRO A 385 -11.50 -8.44 -13.63
CA PRO A 385 -11.21 -8.57 -15.07
C PRO A 385 -12.17 -7.74 -15.93
N GLN A 386 -13.46 -7.77 -15.63
CA GLN A 386 -14.47 -6.97 -16.32
C GLN A 386 -14.26 -5.48 -16.11
N ILE A 387 -14.06 -5.05 -14.86
CA ILE A 387 -13.93 -3.63 -14.51
C ILE A 387 -12.66 -3.04 -15.13
N VAL A 388 -11.53 -3.72 -15.02
CA VAL A 388 -10.24 -3.29 -15.58
C VAL A 388 -10.32 -3.21 -17.11
N LYS A 389 -10.96 -4.19 -17.76
CA LYS A 389 -11.18 -4.17 -19.21
C LYS A 389 -12.09 -3.03 -19.64
N ALA A 390 -13.18 -2.79 -18.91
CA ALA A 390 -14.12 -1.70 -19.18
C ALA A 390 -13.48 -0.32 -19.01
N ALA A 391 -12.50 -0.19 -18.10
CA ALA A 391 -11.67 1.00 -17.95
C ALA A 391 -10.64 1.19 -19.08
N GLY A 392 -10.59 0.30 -20.08
CA GLY A 392 -9.68 0.37 -21.23
C GLY A 392 -8.30 -0.27 -20.99
N SER A 393 -8.07 -0.89 -19.84
CA SER A 393 -6.81 -1.59 -19.57
C SER A 393 -6.81 -3.00 -20.19
N ARG A 394 -5.64 -3.44 -20.61
CA ARG A 394 -5.36 -4.72 -21.28
C ARG A 394 -4.66 -5.73 -20.38
N TRP A 395 -3.91 -5.25 -19.39
CA TRP A 395 -3.02 -6.07 -18.56
C TRP A 395 -3.29 -5.87 -17.07
N PHE A 396 -2.84 -6.84 -16.27
CA PHE A 396 -2.85 -6.76 -14.82
C PHE A 396 -1.51 -7.19 -14.24
N LEU A 397 -1.00 -6.41 -13.28
CA LEU A 397 0.14 -6.77 -12.46
C LEU A 397 -0.22 -6.77 -10.98
N THR A 398 0.20 -7.83 -10.28
CA THR A 398 0.09 -7.98 -8.82
C THR A 398 1.34 -8.67 -8.26
N GLN A 399 1.54 -8.69 -6.93
CA GLN A 399 2.57 -9.47 -6.26
C GLN A 399 2.00 -10.31 -5.10
N LYS A 400 1.07 -9.76 -4.30
CA LYS A 400 0.63 -10.36 -3.03
C LYS A 400 0.14 -11.80 -3.11
N ILE A 401 -0.40 -12.23 -4.26
CA ILE A 401 -0.86 -13.61 -4.46
C ILE A 401 0.28 -14.66 -4.36
N SER A 402 1.54 -14.24 -4.51
CA SER A 402 2.71 -15.09 -4.25
C SER A 402 2.85 -15.52 -2.78
N TRP A 403 2.15 -14.84 -1.85
CA TRP A 403 2.24 -15.07 -0.41
C TRP A 403 1.21 -16.06 0.15
N ASN A 404 0.48 -16.77 -0.72
CA ASN A 404 -0.45 -17.82 -0.29
C ASN A 404 0.27 -18.86 0.59
N GLN A 405 -0.24 -19.08 1.81
CA GLN A 405 0.35 -19.98 2.79
C GLN A 405 0.26 -21.47 2.39
N THR A 406 -0.85 -21.86 1.74
CA THR A 406 -1.13 -23.27 1.40
C THR A 406 -1.03 -23.51 -0.10
N ASN A 407 -1.88 -22.86 -0.90
CA ASN A 407 -1.98 -23.12 -2.33
C ASN A 407 -1.24 -22.06 -3.14
N ARG A 408 -0.07 -22.45 -3.65
CA ARG A 408 0.71 -21.62 -4.56
C ARG A 408 0.01 -21.52 -5.91
N MET A 409 0.03 -20.31 -6.48
CA MET A 409 -0.45 -20.09 -7.85
C MET A 409 0.36 -20.94 -8.84
N PRO A 410 -0.31 -21.65 -9.77
CA PRO A 410 0.37 -22.61 -10.65
C PRO A 410 1.19 -21.93 -11.77
N HIS A 411 0.91 -20.67 -12.07
CA HIS A 411 1.47 -19.90 -13.19
C HIS A 411 1.76 -18.47 -12.76
N HIS A 412 2.84 -17.88 -13.25
CA HIS A 412 3.14 -16.44 -13.09
C HIS A 412 2.54 -15.61 -14.22
N THR A 413 2.27 -16.21 -15.38
CA THR A 413 1.65 -15.53 -16.54
C THR A 413 0.45 -16.31 -17.05
N PHE A 414 -0.73 -15.70 -17.02
CA PHE A 414 -2.00 -16.38 -17.33
C PHE A 414 -3.10 -15.41 -17.79
N ASN A 415 -4.18 -15.95 -18.34
CA ASN A 415 -5.42 -15.22 -18.54
C ASN A 415 -6.28 -15.32 -17.29
N TRP A 416 -6.56 -14.19 -16.65
CA TRP A 416 -7.52 -14.11 -15.56
C TRP A 416 -8.92 -13.87 -16.12
N GLU A 417 -9.82 -14.82 -15.91
CA GLU A 417 -11.21 -14.79 -16.34
C GLU A 417 -12.13 -14.39 -15.19
N GLY A 418 -12.88 -13.29 -15.37
CA GLY A 418 -13.84 -12.80 -14.39
C GLY A 418 -15.18 -13.54 -14.45
N ILE A 419 -16.09 -13.18 -13.54
CA ILE A 419 -17.42 -13.80 -13.41
C ILE A 419 -18.29 -13.75 -14.69
N ASP A 420 -18.02 -12.80 -15.59
CA ASP A 420 -18.75 -12.61 -16.84
C ASP A 420 -18.05 -13.27 -18.06
N GLY A 421 -16.92 -13.95 -17.83
CA GLY A 421 -16.10 -14.54 -18.88
C GLY A 421 -15.08 -13.57 -19.52
N THR A 422 -15.01 -12.31 -19.08
CA THR A 422 -13.99 -11.37 -19.55
C THR A 422 -12.60 -11.86 -19.13
N ARG A 423 -11.65 -11.89 -20.08
CA ARG A 423 -10.26 -12.28 -19.85
C ARG A 423 -9.30 -11.11 -19.86
N LEU A 424 -8.41 -11.09 -18.89
CA LEU A 424 -7.34 -10.11 -18.72
C LEU A 424 -5.98 -10.83 -18.66
N PHE A 425 -4.99 -10.36 -19.42
CA PHE A 425 -3.65 -10.95 -19.37
C PHE A 425 -2.97 -10.46 -18.08
N THR A 426 -2.61 -11.41 -17.22
CA THR A 426 -2.13 -11.16 -15.87
C THR A 426 -0.72 -11.71 -15.70
N HIS A 427 0.13 -10.92 -15.05
CA HIS A 427 1.44 -11.34 -14.59
C HIS A 427 1.66 -10.98 -13.12
N PHE A 428 2.31 -11.86 -12.36
CA PHE A 428 2.95 -11.45 -11.11
C PHE A 428 4.44 -11.81 -11.15
N PRO A 429 5.34 -10.90 -10.71
CA PRO A 429 6.78 -11.15 -10.73
C PRO A 429 7.19 -12.39 -9.92
N PRO A 430 8.06 -13.27 -10.47
CA PRO A 430 8.53 -14.47 -9.78
C PRO A 430 9.56 -14.20 -8.68
N VAL A 431 9.99 -12.95 -8.53
CA VAL A 431 10.92 -12.53 -7.47
C VAL A 431 10.25 -12.48 -6.09
N ASP A 432 8.92 -12.68 -6.01
CA ASP A 432 8.11 -12.69 -4.78
C ASP A 432 8.11 -11.37 -3.98
N THR A 433 8.60 -10.28 -4.59
CA THR A 433 8.67 -8.94 -4.01
C THR A 433 8.51 -7.86 -5.08
N TYR A 434 8.02 -6.69 -4.71
CA TYR A 434 8.03 -5.48 -5.53
C TYR A 434 9.09 -4.46 -5.05
N ASN A 435 9.96 -4.90 -4.14
CA ASN A 435 11.03 -4.14 -3.51
C ASN A 435 12.41 -4.78 -3.78
N SER A 436 12.65 -5.30 -4.98
CA SER A 436 13.92 -5.97 -5.28
C SER A 436 15.09 -4.99 -5.22
N ASP A 437 16.22 -5.44 -4.69
CA ASP A 437 17.48 -4.69 -4.73
C ASP A 437 18.38 -5.11 -5.91
N LEU A 438 17.86 -5.94 -6.81
CA LEU A 438 18.57 -6.57 -7.92
C LEU A 438 19.81 -7.37 -7.46
N SER A 439 19.84 -7.81 -6.20
CA SER A 439 20.87 -8.71 -5.71
C SER A 439 20.88 -10.02 -6.50
N ALA A 440 22.06 -10.65 -6.56
CA ALA A 440 22.17 -11.96 -7.19
C ALA A 440 21.18 -12.98 -6.61
N ARG A 441 20.82 -12.85 -5.31
CA ARG A 441 19.80 -13.67 -4.66
C ARG A 441 18.43 -13.45 -5.30
N ASP A 442 17.99 -12.20 -5.40
CA ASP A 442 16.70 -11.85 -5.99
C ASP A 442 16.63 -12.28 -7.47
N LEU A 443 17.68 -12.00 -8.25
CA LEU A 443 17.75 -12.39 -9.66
C LEU A 443 17.70 -13.92 -9.84
N ALA A 444 18.48 -14.65 -9.05
CA ALA A 444 18.49 -16.12 -9.10
C ALA A 444 17.16 -16.72 -8.61
N HIS A 445 16.51 -16.12 -7.61
CA HIS A 445 15.19 -16.52 -7.15
C HIS A 445 14.14 -16.29 -8.23
N ALA A 446 14.12 -15.12 -8.85
CA ALA A 446 13.21 -14.78 -9.95
C ALA A 446 13.30 -15.79 -11.10
N GLU A 447 14.53 -16.16 -11.52
CA GLU A 447 14.73 -17.18 -12.55
C GLU A 447 14.25 -18.56 -12.08
N ARG A 448 14.67 -19.04 -10.91
CA ARG A 448 14.34 -20.40 -10.43
C ARG A 448 12.86 -20.59 -10.10
N ASN A 449 12.19 -19.54 -9.64
CA ASN A 449 10.81 -19.60 -9.17
C ASN A 449 9.79 -19.46 -10.30
N TYR A 450 10.19 -18.95 -11.47
CA TYR A 450 9.31 -18.77 -12.61
C TYR A 450 8.64 -20.09 -13.02
N ARG A 451 7.30 -20.12 -13.01
CA ARG A 451 6.53 -21.37 -13.19
C ARG A 451 6.28 -21.75 -14.64
N ASP A 452 6.56 -20.82 -15.54
CA ASP A 452 6.16 -20.94 -16.94
C ASP A 452 7.36 -21.15 -17.89
N HIS A 453 8.47 -21.66 -17.36
CA HIS A 453 9.64 -22.05 -18.15
C HIS A 453 9.27 -22.92 -19.35
N GLY A 454 9.93 -22.67 -20.48
CA GLY A 454 9.70 -23.37 -21.74
C GLY A 454 8.47 -22.87 -22.51
N ARG A 455 7.59 -22.07 -21.89
CA ARG A 455 6.53 -21.31 -22.57
C ARG A 455 6.87 -19.83 -22.68
N GLY A 456 7.36 -19.24 -21.60
CA GLY A 456 7.90 -17.88 -21.59
C GLY A 456 9.37 -17.85 -21.24
N SER A 457 10.03 -16.79 -21.70
CA SER A 457 11.45 -16.52 -21.44
C SER A 457 11.70 -15.20 -20.71
N VAL A 458 10.63 -14.48 -20.36
CA VAL A 458 10.67 -13.15 -19.78
C VAL A 458 9.78 -13.01 -18.55
N SER A 459 10.25 -12.31 -17.52
CA SER A 459 9.43 -11.83 -16.40
C SER A 459 9.80 -10.39 -16.02
N LEU A 460 8.89 -9.69 -15.35
CA LEU A 460 9.15 -8.37 -14.80
C LEU A 460 9.80 -8.48 -13.42
N VAL A 461 10.64 -7.52 -13.04
CA VAL A 461 11.18 -7.36 -11.68
C VAL A 461 11.05 -5.89 -11.26
N PRO A 462 10.13 -5.54 -10.36
CA PRO A 462 10.09 -4.20 -9.78
C PRO A 462 11.27 -4.05 -8.81
N PHE A 463 12.07 -3.00 -8.94
CA PHE A 463 13.23 -2.78 -8.09
C PHE A 463 13.25 -1.39 -7.47
N GLY A 464 13.76 -1.29 -6.24
CA GLY A 464 13.76 -0.09 -5.43
C GLY A 464 13.26 -0.37 -4.01
N TYR A 465 13.55 0.53 -3.08
CA TYR A 465 12.98 0.46 -1.74
C TYR A 465 11.57 1.05 -1.73
N GLY A 466 10.58 0.23 -1.39
CA GLY A 466 9.18 0.64 -1.30
C GLY A 466 8.62 0.50 0.12
N ASP A 467 7.32 0.21 0.20
CA ASP A 467 6.43 0.26 1.37
C ASP A 467 6.35 1.68 1.97
N GLY A 468 7.47 2.28 2.35
CA GLY A 468 7.56 3.65 2.88
C GLY A 468 8.31 4.65 2.01
N GLY A 469 8.72 4.27 0.80
CA GLY A 469 9.50 5.09 -0.13
C GLY A 469 11.02 4.90 -0.02
N GLY A 470 11.75 5.71 -0.79
CA GLY A 470 13.20 5.59 -1.02
C GLY A 470 13.50 5.34 -2.50
N GLY A 471 12.82 4.37 -3.10
CA GLY A 471 12.92 3.99 -4.50
C GLY A 471 14.28 3.42 -4.90
N PRO A 472 14.58 3.38 -6.21
CA PRO A 472 15.87 2.93 -6.73
C PRO A 472 17.06 3.76 -6.24
N THR A 473 18.24 3.12 -6.17
CA THR A 473 19.52 3.79 -5.84
C THR A 473 20.53 3.65 -7.00
N ARG A 474 21.63 4.41 -6.96
CA ARG A 474 22.71 4.32 -7.96
C ARG A 474 23.37 2.94 -7.96
N GLU A 475 23.44 2.29 -6.80
CA GLU A 475 23.97 0.94 -6.62
C GLU A 475 23.08 -0.10 -7.33
N MET A 476 21.75 0.05 -7.30
CA MET A 476 20.84 -0.83 -8.05
C MET A 476 20.98 -0.64 -9.56
N LEU A 477 21.20 0.59 -10.04
CA LEU A 477 21.47 0.83 -11.47
C LEU A 477 22.82 0.22 -11.89
N ALA A 478 23.83 0.31 -11.03
CA ALA A 478 25.11 -0.36 -11.21
C ALA A 478 24.99 -1.89 -11.24
N ALA A 479 24.12 -2.46 -10.40
CA ALA A 479 23.79 -3.89 -10.40
C ALA A 479 23.13 -4.31 -11.72
N ALA A 480 22.12 -3.56 -12.19
CA ALA A 480 21.44 -3.81 -13.46
C ALA A 480 22.42 -3.81 -14.64
N ALA A 481 23.34 -2.83 -14.69
CA ALA A 481 24.35 -2.74 -15.73
C ALA A 481 25.30 -3.95 -15.74
N ARG A 482 25.78 -4.39 -14.57
CA ARG A 482 26.69 -5.54 -14.43
C ARG A 482 26.02 -6.89 -14.70
N THR A 483 24.70 -6.96 -14.56
CA THR A 483 23.90 -8.18 -14.79
C THR A 483 23.15 -8.17 -16.12
N ALA A 484 23.46 -7.20 -16.99
CA ALA A 484 22.79 -7.11 -18.29
C ALA A 484 23.00 -8.34 -19.18
N ASP A 485 24.21 -8.92 -19.14
CA ASP A 485 24.57 -10.12 -19.89
C ASP A 485 25.69 -10.90 -19.17
N LEU A 486 25.48 -11.29 -17.91
CA LEU A 486 26.51 -11.93 -17.07
C LEU A 486 26.34 -13.46 -16.98
N GLU A 487 27.36 -14.22 -17.34
CA GLU A 487 27.34 -15.69 -17.30
C GLU A 487 27.07 -16.24 -15.89
N GLY A 488 25.95 -16.97 -15.78
CA GLY A 488 25.45 -17.57 -14.53
C GLY A 488 24.30 -16.80 -13.88
N SER A 489 23.99 -15.60 -14.39
CA SER A 489 22.84 -14.78 -13.98
C SER A 489 21.79 -14.75 -15.11
N PRO A 490 20.50 -14.54 -14.82
CA PRO A 490 19.54 -14.12 -15.84
C PRO A 490 19.96 -12.77 -16.47
N LYS A 491 19.50 -12.49 -17.69
CA LYS A 491 19.78 -11.23 -18.40
C LYS A 491 18.88 -10.13 -17.87
N VAL A 492 19.45 -9.07 -17.32
CA VAL A 492 18.69 -7.92 -16.80
C VAL A 492 18.63 -6.81 -17.84
N ARG A 493 17.43 -6.31 -18.13
CA ARG A 493 17.26 -5.11 -18.95
C ARG A 493 16.33 -4.15 -18.24
N ILE A 494 16.77 -2.90 -18.07
CA ILE A 494 15.87 -1.84 -17.59
C ILE A 494 14.81 -1.56 -18.67
N GLY A 495 13.55 -1.47 -18.28
CA GLY A 495 12.46 -1.21 -19.22
C GLY A 495 11.15 -0.84 -18.54
N SER A 496 10.17 -0.43 -19.34
CA SER A 496 8.83 -0.11 -18.86
C SER A 496 7.96 -1.37 -18.72
N PRO A 497 6.90 -1.33 -17.88
CA PRO A 497 5.90 -2.40 -17.82
C PRO A 497 5.26 -2.72 -19.16
N GLU A 498 4.96 -1.70 -19.98
CA GLU A 498 4.43 -1.91 -21.33
C GLU A 498 5.42 -2.71 -22.20
N SER A 499 6.73 -2.43 -22.11
CA SER A 499 7.74 -3.17 -22.87
C SER A 499 7.79 -4.66 -22.46
N PHE A 500 7.60 -4.94 -21.17
CA PHE A 500 7.48 -6.30 -20.65
C PHE A 500 6.21 -6.98 -21.18
N PHE A 501 5.03 -6.38 -20.98
CA PHE A 501 3.77 -7.02 -21.34
C PHE A 501 3.66 -7.32 -22.83
N ARG A 502 4.15 -6.42 -23.69
CA ARG A 502 4.20 -6.66 -25.14
C ARG A 502 5.10 -7.84 -25.51
N GLN A 503 6.25 -7.99 -24.84
CA GLN A 503 7.15 -9.13 -25.04
C GLN A 503 6.50 -10.42 -24.53
N ALA A 504 5.94 -10.40 -23.33
CA ALA A 504 5.28 -11.56 -22.73
C ALA A 504 4.07 -12.03 -23.56
N GLU A 505 3.21 -11.13 -24.06
CA GLU A 505 2.12 -11.50 -24.96
C GLU A 505 2.61 -12.22 -26.24
N GLN A 506 3.79 -11.86 -26.76
CA GLN A 506 4.38 -12.50 -27.94
C GLN A 506 4.94 -13.89 -27.63
N ASP A 507 5.57 -14.06 -26.47
CA ASP A 507 6.11 -15.34 -26.02
C ASP A 507 4.99 -16.38 -25.76
N TYR A 508 3.78 -15.94 -25.40
CA TYR A 508 2.66 -16.81 -25.00
C TYR A 508 1.49 -16.85 -26.02
N PRO A 509 1.54 -17.73 -27.03
CA PRO A 509 0.42 -17.90 -27.97
C PRO A 509 -0.81 -18.57 -27.34
N SER A 510 -0.64 -19.35 -26.25
CA SER A 510 -1.73 -19.99 -25.52
C SER A 510 -1.45 -19.97 -24.01
N LEU A 511 -2.22 -19.17 -23.29
CA LEU A 511 -2.08 -18.99 -21.83
C LEU A 511 -2.99 -19.95 -21.05
N PRO A 512 -2.55 -20.42 -19.87
CA PRO A 512 -3.44 -21.02 -18.89
C PRO A 512 -4.50 -19.99 -18.45
N VAL A 513 -5.64 -20.46 -17.96
CA VAL A 513 -6.76 -19.62 -17.50
C VAL A 513 -6.99 -19.84 -16.01
N TRP A 514 -7.04 -18.75 -15.24
CA TRP A 514 -7.53 -18.74 -13.87
C TRP A 514 -8.93 -18.14 -13.87
N VAL A 515 -9.93 -18.89 -13.38
CA VAL A 515 -11.34 -18.46 -13.40
C VAL A 515 -11.78 -18.05 -11.99
N GLY A 516 -12.37 -16.86 -11.88
CA GLY A 516 -12.92 -16.36 -10.63
C GLY A 516 -11.93 -15.56 -9.79
N GLU A 517 -12.12 -15.56 -8.48
CA GLU A 517 -11.33 -14.79 -7.53
C GLU A 517 -9.88 -15.27 -7.47
N MET A 518 -8.90 -14.35 -7.38
CA MET A 518 -7.56 -14.72 -6.91
C MET A 518 -7.54 -14.55 -5.38
N TYR A 519 -8.02 -15.58 -4.71
CA TYR A 519 -8.15 -15.63 -3.26
C TYR A 519 -6.76 -15.64 -2.59
N LEU A 520 -6.49 -14.62 -1.77
CA LEU A 520 -5.30 -14.57 -0.94
C LEU A 520 -5.52 -15.38 0.33
N GLU A 521 -4.73 -16.43 0.51
CA GLU A 521 -4.80 -17.34 1.66
C GLU A 521 -4.08 -16.80 2.90
N LEU A 522 -4.08 -15.49 3.07
CA LEU A 522 -3.39 -14.72 4.10
C LEU A 522 -4.20 -13.44 4.39
N HIS A 523 -3.98 -12.79 5.53
CA HIS A 523 -4.57 -11.48 5.88
C HIS A 523 -6.11 -11.45 5.96
N ARG A 524 -6.75 -12.53 6.44
CA ARG A 524 -8.22 -12.65 6.52
C ARG A 524 -8.88 -11.77 7.60
N GLY A 525 -8.13 -11.33 8.61
CA GLY A 525 -8.57 -10.40 9.65
C GLY A 525 -8.86 -8.99 9.16
N THR A 526 -8.30 -8.62 8.00
CA THR A 526 -8.54 -7.33 7.34
C THR A 526 -10.02 -7.05 7.03
N TYR A 527 -10.82 -8.11 6.85
CA TYR A 527 -12.27 -8.00 6.63
C TYR A 527 -13.05 -7.59 7.89
N THR A 528 -12.49 -7.80 9.10
CA THR A 528 -13.20 -7.62 10.37
C THR A 528 -12.62 -6.57 11.30
N THR A 529 -11.30 -6.33 11.25
CA THR A 529 -10.67 -5.27 12.06
C THR A 529 -11.21 -3.87 11.69
N GLN A 530 -11.05 -2.86 12.53
CA GLN A 530 -11.44 -1.47 12.24
C GLN A 530 -12.87 -1.29 11.68
N ALA A 531 -13.86 -1.95 12.28
CA ALA A 531 -15.25 -1.98 11.80
C ALA A 531 -15.88 -0.58 11.58
N ARG A 532 -15.48 0.44 12.35
CA ARG A 532 -15.93 1.83 12.18
C ARG A 532 -15.47 2.43 10.85
N THR A 533 -14.22 2.17 10.45
CA THR A 533 -13.67 2.58 9.15
C THR A 533 -14.47 1.95 8.00
N LYS A 534 -14.74 0.64 8.06
CA LYS A 534 -15.56 -0.06 7.05
C LYS A 534 -16.99 0.48 6.96
N LYS A 535 -17.62 0.74 8.12
CA LYS A 535 -18.95 1.35 8.18
C LYS A 535 -18.96 2.74 7.55
N GLY A 536 -17.95 3.56 7.84
CA GLY A 536 -17.75 4.88 7.24
C GLY A 536 -17.64 4.82 5.72
N ASN A 537 -16.84 3.88 5.19
CA ASN A 537 -16.74 3.65 3.74
C ASN A 537 -18.09 3.33 3.11
N ARG A 538 -18.78 2.30 3.61
CA ARG A 538 -20.05 1.86 3.01
C ARG A 538 -21.13 2.94 3.09
N ARG A 539 -21.20 3.69 4.21
CA ARG A 539 -22.11 4.83 4.36
C ARG A 539 -21.80 5.92 3.33
N SER A 540 -20.52 6.23 3.13
CA SER A 540 -20.07 7.25 2.18
C SER A 540 -20.36 6.85 0.73
N GLU A 541 -20.12 5.59 0.34
CA GLU A 541 -20.45 5.09 -1.00
C GLU A 541 -21.96 5.18 -1.30
N HIS A 542 -22.80 4.80 -0.33
CA HIS A 542 -24.25 4.94 -0.47
C HIS A 542 -24.65 6.42 -0.61
N LEU A 543 -24.15 7.29 0.27
CA LEU A 543 -24.46 8.72 0.23
C LEU A 543 -23.97 9.39 -1.06
N LEU A 544 -22.82 9.00 -1.61
CA LEU A 544 -22.32 9.52 -2.89
C LEU A 544 -23.27 9.17 -4.03
N ARG A 545 -23.72 7.91 -4.10
CA ARG A 545 -24.72 7.47 -5.08
C ARG A 545 -26.04 8.24 -4.92
N GLU A 546 -26.50 8.44 -3.68
CA GLU A 546 -27.72 9.20 -3.40
C GLU A 546 -27.56 10.69 -3.79
N ALA A 547 -26.43 11.30 -3.44
CA ALA A 547 -26.14 12.68 -3.77
C ALA A 547 -26.07 12.89 -5.29
N GLU A 548 -25.34 12.05 -6.02
CA GLU A 548 -25.28 12.14 -7.48
C GLU A 548 -26.67 11.98 -8.13
N LEU A 549 -27.48 11.03 -7.66
CA LEU A 549 -28.86 10.83 -8.14
C LEU A 549 -29.71 12.09 -7.93
N TRP A 550 -29.75 12.64 -6.72
CA TRP A 550 -30.64 13.74 -6.40
C TRP A 550 -30.14 15.08 -6.93
N CYS A 551 -28.83 15.34 -6.88
CA CYS A 551 -28.23 16.52 -7.51
C CYS A 551 -28.47 16.52 -9.02
N THR A 552 -28.34 15.37 -9.70
CA THR A 552 -28.63 15.26 -11.14
C THR A 552 -30.12 15.49 -11.41
N THR A 553 -30.99 14.89 -10.60
CA THR A 553 -32.44 15.06 -10.76
C THR A 553 -32.85 16.52 -10.59
N ALA A 554 -32.34 17.20 -9.56
CA ALA A 554 -32.57 18.62 -9.33
C ALA A 554 -32.05 19.48 -10.48
N ALA A 555 -30.83 19.25 -10.96
CA ALA A 555 -30.24 20.00 -12.07
C ALA A 555 -31.07 19.88 -13.36
N VAL A 556 -31.59 18.68 -13.66
CA VAL A 556 -32.43 18.43 -14.85
C VAL A 556 -33.84 19.01 -14.69
N ARG A 557 -34.46 18.87 -13.51
CA ARG A 557 -35.86 19.26 -13.29
C ARG A 557 -36.07 20.74 -13.03
N CYS A 558 -35.09 21.42 -12.43
CA CYS A 558 -35.21 22.82 -12.03
C CYS A 558 -34.67 23.81 -13.09
N GLY A 559 -34.38 23.35 -14.32
CA GLY A 559 -34.18 24.24 -15.47
C GLY A 559 -33.04 25.27 -15.37
N GLY A 560 -32.03 25.02 -14.52
CA GLY A 560 -30.90 25.93 -14.27
C GLY A 560 -30.90 26.65 -12.91
N ASP A 561 -32.02 26.60 -12.17
CA ASP A 561 -32.11 27.16 -10.81
C ASP A 561 -31.31 26.35 -9.77
N TYR A 562 -30.86 25.15 -10.16
CA TYR A 562 -29.96 24.30 -9.39
C TYR A 562 -28.75 23.92 -10.24
N GLY A 563 -27.55 24.32 -9.81
CA GLY A 563 -26.29 23.92 -10.45
C GLY A 563 -25.79 22.58 -9.92
N TYR A 564 -25.46 21.63 -10.80
CA TYR A 564 -24.88 20.35 -10.41
C TYR A 564 -23.50 20.58 -9.75
N PRO A 565 -23.27 20.14 -8.50
CA PRO A 565 -22.07 20.44 -7.72
C PRO A 565 -20.88 19.53 -8.10
N ALA A 566 -20.49 19.54 -9.38
CA ALA A 566 -19.49 18.61 -9.94
C ALA A 566 -18.15 18.65 -9.20
N ALA A 567 -17.62 19.84 -8.92
CA ALA A 567 -16.32 20.00 -8.28
C ALA A 567 -16.31 19.43 -6.85
N GLU A 568 -17.39 19.64 -6.10
CA GLU A 568 -17.50 19.16 -4.72
C GLU A 568 -17.73 17.65 -4.67
N LEU A 569 -18.60 17.10 -5.53
CA LEU A 569 -18.79 15.65 -5.63
C LEU A 569 -17.49 14.95 -6.04
N LYS A 570 -16.74 15.52 -6.97
CA LYS A 570 -15.42 15.00 -7.36
C LYS A 570 -14.45 14.99 -6.17
N ARG A 571 -14.36 16.10 -5.42
CA ARG A 571 -13.53 16.19 -4.22
C ARG A 571 -13.91 15.15 -3.16
N LEU A 572 -15.22 14.95 -2.94
CA LEU A 572 -15.73 13.96 -1.98
C LEU A 572 -15.47 12.52 -2.43
N TRP A 573 -15.61 12.23 -3.72
CA TRP A 573 -15.20 10.95 -4.29
C TRP A 573 -13.71 10.70 -4.08
N GLN A 574 -12.83 11.63 -4.48
CA GLN A 574 -11.39 11.48 -4.31
C GLN A 574 -10.99 11.25 -2.84
N LEU A 575 -11.67 11.91 -1.89
CA LEU A 575 -11.45 11.68 -0.46
C LEU A 575 -11.89 10.28 -0.04
N VAL A 576 -13.06 9.79 -0.48
CA VAL A 576 -13.47 8.39 -0.21
C VAL A 576 -12.49 7.40 -0.82
N LEU A 577 -12.08 7.60 -2.08
CA LEU A 577 -11.16 6.71 -2.79
C LEU A 577 -9.78 6.66 -2.10
N LEU A 578 -9.29 7.77 -1.55
CA LEU A 578 -8.09 7.78 -0.70
C LEU A 578 -8.26 6.88 0.53
N GLN A 579 -9.42 6.94 1.20
CA GLN A 579 -9.69 6.10 2.36
C GLN A 579 -9.85 4.60 2.00
N GLN A 580 -9.96 4.26 0.71
CA GLN A 580 -10.01 2.88 0.21
C GLN A 580 -8.64 2.28 -0.12
N PHE A 581 -7.55 3.01 0.18
CA PHE A 581 -6.19 2.46 0.10
C PHE A 581 -6.06 1.12 0.84
N HIS A 582 -5.24 0.21 0.31
CA HIS A 582 -5.17 -1.18 0.79
C HIS A 582 -4.67 -1.35 2.23
N ASP A 583 -4.15 -0.33 2.90
CA ASP A 583 -3.93 -0.40 4.36
C ASP A 583 -4.92 0.38 5.22
N ILE A 584 -5.55 1.41 4.64
CA ILE A 584 -6.49 2.25 5.39
C ILE A 584 -7.81 1.50 5.58
N LEU A 585 -8.42 1.03 4.48
CA LEU A 585 -9.73 0.38 4.56
C LEU A 585 -9.62 -1.02 5.19
N PRO A 586 -8.66 -1.88 4.81
CA PRO A 586 -8.34 -3.14 5.48
C PRO A 586 -8.05 -3.04 6.97
N GLY A 587 -7.71 -1.85 7.47
CA GLY A 587 -7.62 -1.63 8.91
C GLY A 587 -6.30 -2.09 9.52
N SER A 588 -5.23 -1.98 8.73
CA SER A 588 -3.89 -2.49 9.00
C SER A 588 -2.88 -1.38 9.34
N ALA A 589 -3.37 -0.19 9.70
CA ALA A 589 -2.54 0.99 9.94
C ALA A 589 -2.51 1.41 11.42
N ILE A 590 -1.64 2.36 11.75
CA ILE A 590 -1.52 2.89 13.11
C ILE A 590 -2.79 3.64 13.56
N ALA A 591 -2.97 3.80 14.87
CA ALA A 591 -4.14 4.45 15.45
C ALA A 591 -4.42 5.85 14.87
N TRP A 592 -3.38 6.64 14.58
CA TRP A 592 -3.51 7.94 13.95
C TRP A 592 -4.27 7.85 12.61
N VAL A 593 -3.91 6.90 11.75
CA VAL A 593 -4.52 6.73 10.42
C VAL A 593 -6.02 6.44 10.52
N HIS A 594 -6.43 5.58 11.44
CA HIS A 594 -7.86 5.25 11.60
C HIS A 594 -8.65 6.40 12.23
N ARG A 595 -8.07 7.16 13.16
CA ARG A 595 -8.70 8.39 13.68
C ARG A 595 -8.90 9.43 12.58
N ASP A 596 -7.92 9.57 11.69
CA ASP A 596 -8.01 10.45 10.53
C ASP A 596 -9.07 9.97 9.55
N ALA A 597 -9.13 8.66 9.27
CA ALA A 597 -10.14 8.07 8.41
C ALA A 597 -11.56 8.26 8.94
N GLU A 598 -11.81 7.97 10.23
CA GLU A 598 -13.11 8.17 10.87
C GLU A 598 -13.56 9.64 10.81
N ARG A 599 -12.65 10.58 11.08
CA ARG A 599 -12.92 12.03 10.96
C ARG A 599 -13.23 12.43 9.52
N ASN A 600 -12.50 11.90 8.55
CA ASN A 600 -12.74 12.18 7.13
C ASN A 600 -14.12 11.65 6.70
N TYR A 601 -14.48 10.43 7.08
CA TYR A 601 -15.81 9.87 6.77
C TYR A 601 -16.95 10.68 7.39
N GLN A 602 -16.80 11.16 8.62
CA GLN A 602 -17.81 12.02 9.26
C GLN A 602 -17.98 13.35 8.50
N ALA A 603 -16.89 13.96 8.04
CA ALA A 603 -16.94 15.17 7.24
C ALA A 603 -17.59 14.93 5.86
N ILE A 604 -17.29 13.78 5.23
CA ILE A 604 -17.91 13.34 3.97
C ILE A 604 -19.42 13.17 4.14
N GLU A 605 -19.85 12.44 5.18
CA GLU A 605 -21.26 12.23 5.48
C GLU A 605 -22.01 13.55 5.64
N SER A 606 -21.47 14.47 6.46
CA SER A 606 -22.07 15.78 6.69
C SER A 606 -22.21 16.60 5.40
N ALA A 607 -21.19 16.57 4.54
CA ALA A 607 -21.20 17.28 3.26
C ALA A 607 -22.23 16.68 2.28
N LEU A 608 -22.30 15.35 2.17
CA LEU A 608 -23.23 14.67 1.26
C LEU A 608 -24.68 14.83 1.70
N GLU A 609 -24.97 14.71 3.00
CA GLU A 609 -26.32 14.96 3.52
C GLU A 609 -26.77 16.42 3.26
N ALA A 610 -25.85 17.38 3.35
CA ALA A 610 -26.14 18.76 2.99
C ALA A 610 -26.43 18.90 1.48
N LEU A 611 -25.66 18.26 0.60
CA LEU A 611 -25.92 18.27 -0.85
C LEU A 611 -27.27 17.62 -1.21
N ILE A 612 -27.57 16.46 -0.62
CA ILE A 612 -28.85 15.77 -0.79
C ILE A 612 -30.00 16.66 -0.32
N SER A 613 -29.86 17.29 0.85
CA SER A 613 -30.88 18.18 1.41
C SER A 613 -31.12 19.41 0.51
N GLN A 614 -30.06 20.00 -0.03
CA GLN A 614 -30.17 21.12 -0.97
C GLN A 614 -30.86 20.70 -2.27
N ALA A 615 -30.50 19.54 -2.84
CA ALA A 615 -31.16 19.00 -4.03
C ALA A 615 -32.65 18.71 -3.76
N ALA A 616 -32.97 18.09 -2.62
CA ALA A 616 -34.33 17.83 -2.20
C ALA A 616 -35.15 19.12 -2.06
N ALA A 617 -34.59 20.14 -1.39
CA ALA A 617 -35.23 21.44 -1.22
C ALA A 617 -35.49 22.15 -2.57
N ALA A 618 -34.55 22.06 -3.51
CA ALA A 618 -34.72 22.62 -4.85
C ALA A 618 -35.86 21.94 -5.63
N MET A 619 -36.05 20.63 -5.47
CA MET A 619 -37.11 19.86 -6.14
C MET A 619 -38.47 19.99 -5.47
N LEU A 620 -38.53 20.02 -4.14
CA LEU A 620 -39.78 19.90 -3.36
C LEU A 620 -40.30 21.24 -2.83
N GLY A 621 -39.45 22.26 -2.72
CA GLY A 621 -39.79 23.54 -2.11
C GLY A 621 -40.08 23.41 -0.60
N SER A 622 -40.82 24.38 -0.05
CA SER A 622 -41.23 24.41 1.36
C SER A 622 -42.71 24.02 1.53
N GLY A 623 -43.04 23.33 2.62
CA GLY A 623 -44.42 22.93 2.93
C GLY A 623 -44.51 21.89 4.06
N ASN A 624 -45.73 21.42 4.33
CA ASN A 624 -46.03 20.45 5.40
C ASN A 624 -46.27 19.01 4.88
N ARG A 625 -46.11 18.77 3.56
CA ARG A 625 -46.24 17.44 2.98
C ARG A 625 -44.92 16.69 3.16
N GLN A 626 -45.00 15.43 3.58
CA GLN A 626 -43.83 14.57 3.74
C GLN A 626 -43.63 13.72 2.49
N PHE A 627 -42.38 13.68 2.02
CA PHE A 627 -41.96 12.87 0.89
C PHE A 627 -40.84 11.94 1.33
N LEU A 628 -40.81 10.74 0.74
CA LEU A 628 -39.69 9.82 0.79
C LEU A 628 -38.92 9.92 -0.51
N LEU A 629 -37.62 10.19 -0.40
CA LEU A 629 -36.67 10.12 -1.50
C LEU A 629 -36.10 8.70 -1.55
N ASN A 630 -36.64 7.86 -2.43
CA ASN A 630 -36.21 6.46 -2.54
C ASN A 630 -35.06 6.30 -3.53
N ALA A 631 -33.83 6.27 -3.05
CA ALA A 631 -32.65 6.01 -3.88
C ALA A 631 -32.33 4.52 -4.09
N ALA A 632 -33.14 3.61 -3.53
CA ALA A 632 -32.95 2.18 -3.71
C ALA A 632 -33.39 1.73 -5.12
N PRO A 633 -32.82 0.64 -5.66
CA PRO A 633 -33.21 0.07 -6.95
C PRO A 633 -34.53 -0.73 -6.90
N HIS A 634 -35.24 -0.70 -5.77
CA HIS A 634 -36.53 -1.36 -5.56
C HIS A 634 -37.52 -0.39 -4.87
N PRO A 635 -38.84 -0.66 -4.94
CA PRO A 635 -39.82 0.12 -4.21
C PRO A 635 -39.56 0.12 -2.69
N ARG A 636 -39.83 1.23 -2.01
CA ARG A 636 -39.71 1.36 -0.56
C ARG A 636 -40.88 2.18 -0.03
N SER A 637 -41.63 1.62 0.93
CA SER A 637 -42.80 2.25 1.54
C SER A 637 -43.76 2.83 0.48
N GLY A 638 -44.08 2.07 -0.57
CA GLY A 638 -44.96 2.51 -1.66
C GLY A 638 -44.35 3.48 -2.67
N VAL A 639 -43.15 4.02 -2.44
CA VAL A 639 -42.44 4.87 -3.41
C VAL A 639 -41.64 3.98 -4.36
N PRO A 640 -41.79 4.13 -5.70
CA PRO A 640 -41.02 3.35 -6.68
C PRO A 640 -39.50 3.52 -6.53
N ALA A 641 -38.74 2.61 -7.13
CA ALA A 641 -37.28 2.70 -7.20
C ALA A 641 -36.82 4.02 -7.82
N LEU A 642 -35.77 4.62 -7.27
CA LEU A 642 -35.14 5.85 -7.76
C LEU A 642 -36.12 7.04 -7.92
N ALA A 643 -37.16 7.08 -7.10
CA ALA A 643 -38.25 8.07 -7.21
C ALA A 643 -38.46 8.85 -5.91
N VAL A 644 -39.14 9.98 -6.04
CA VAL A 644 -39.62 10.78 -4.90
C VAL A 644 -41.15 10.71 -4.88
N GLY A 645 -41.72 10.41 -3.72
CA GLY A 645 -43.17 10.28 -3.57
C GLY A 645 -43.61 10.32 -2.12
N GLU A 646 -44.91 10.45 -1.90
CA GLU A 646 -45.47 10.27 -0.56
C GLU A 646 -45.40 8.78 -0.19
N PRO A 647 -45.00 8.43 1.04
CA PRO A 647 -45.03 7.05 1.48
C PRO A 647 -46.47 6.51 1.42
N GLY A 648 -46.59 5.26 0.97
CA GLY A 648 -47.85 4.54 0.90
C GLY A 648 -48.48 4.30 2.29
N PRO A 649 -49.71 3.77 2.33
CA PRO A 649 -50.38 3.47 3.60
C PRO A 649 -49.55 2.47 4.43
N ALA A 650 -49.56 2.65 5.75
CA ALA A 650 -48.88 1.75 6.68
C ALA A 650 -49.42 0.31 6.53
N ALA A 651 -48.52 -0.67 6.49
CA ALA A 651 -48.89 -2.08 6.52
C ALA A 651 -49.46 -2.47 7.90
N GLU A 652 -50.15 -3.61 7.99
CA GLU A 652 -50.70 -4.07 9.26
C GLU A 652 -49.60 -4.31 10.31
N PRO A 653 -49.85 -3.92 11.58
CA PRO A 653 -48.89 -4.11 12.66
C PRO A 653 -48.48 -5.57 12.84
N VAL A 654 -47.24 -5.79 13.28
CA VAL A 654 -46.74 -7.14 13.59
C VAL A 654 -47.41 -7.68 14.85
N GLN A 655 -47.88 -8.92 14.80
CA GLN A 655 -48.40 -9.63 15.97
C GLN A 655 -47.22 -10.14 16.80
N ALA A 656 -47.16 -9.72 18.07
CA ALA A 656 -46.15 -10.16 19.01
C ALA A 656 -46.80 -10.76 20.26
N THR A 657 -46.44 -12.00 20.59
CA THR A 657 -47.01 -12.73 21.74
C THR A 657 -45.92 -13.40 22.56
N ALA A 658 -46.04 -13.37 23.89
CA ALA A 658 -45.15 -14.13 24.77
C ALA A 658 -45.34 -15.64 24.58
N SER A 659 -44.25 -16.41 24.60
CA SER A 659 -44.25 -17.87 24.45
C SER A 659 -43.08 -18.48 25.20
N ASP A 660 -43.34 -19.36 26.17
CA ASP A 660 -42.32 -20.12 26.93
C ASP A 660 -41.14 -19.29 27.44
N GLY A 661 -41.41 -18.08 27.94
CA GLY A 661 -40.40 -17.15 28.45
C GLY A 661 -39.73 -16.28 27.38
N GLY A 662 -39.99 -16.53 26.09
CA GLY A 662 -39.59 -15.70 24.95
C GLY A 662 -40.77 -15.08 24.22
N TYR A 663 -40.63 -14.86 22.91
CA TYR A 663 -41.59 -14.13 22.07
C TYR A 663 -41.75 -14.74 20.68
N VAL A 664 -42.98 -14.72 20.17
CA VAL A 664 -43.32 -15.03 18.78
C VAL A 664 -43.64 -13.72 18.07
N LEU A 665 -42.98 -13.46 16.95
CA LEU A 665 -43.23 -12.32 16.07
C LEU A 665 -43.80 -12.82 14.74
N ASP A 666 -44.94 -12.30 14.31
CA ASP A 666 -45.61 -12.74 13.08
C ASP A 666 -46.23 -11.55 12.35
N ASN A 667 -45.85 -11.35 11.09
CA ASN A 667 -46.42 -10.30 10.23
C ASN A 667 -47.21 -10.85 9.04
N GLY A 668 -47.55 -12.15 9.06
CA GLY A 668 -48.25 -12.84 7.98
C GLY A 668 -47.38 -13.20 6.78
N ILE A 669 -46.12 -12.75 6.73
CA ILE A 669 -45.13 -13.12 5.71
C ILE A 669 -44.12 -14.10 6.30
N ILE A 670 -43.53 -13.73 7.44
CA ILE A 670 -42.65 -14.60 8.22
C ILE A 670 -43.09 -14.67 9.68
N ARG A 671 -42.81 -15.81 10.32
CA ARG A 671 -43.01 -16.05 11.75
C ARG A 671 -41.68 -16.40 12.40
N ALA A 672 -41.23 -15.57 13.33
CA ALA A 672 -40.01 -15.78 14.11
C ALA A 672 -40.35 -16.17 15.56
N VAL A 673 -39.64 -17.15 16.12
CA VAL A 673 -39.74 -17.55 17.53
C VAL A 673 -38.39 -17.32 18.20
N VAL A 674 -38.40 -16.44 19.20
CA VAL A 674 -37.25 -16.13 20.05
C VAL A 674 -37.49 -16.76 21.41
N ASP A 675 -36.54 -17.53 21.94
CA ASP A 675 -36.67 -18.20 23.24
C ASP A 675 -36.37 -17.27 24.43
N ALA A 676 -36.45 -17.81 25.65
CA ALA A 676 -36.21 -17.07 26.89
C ALA A 676 -34.74 -16.62 27.05
N ASP A 677 -33.83 -17.23 26.28
CA ASP A 677 -32.44 -16.84 26.21
C ASP A 677 -32.21 -15.76 25.16
N GLY A 678 -33.20 -15.40 24.32
CA GLY A 678 -33.04 -14.42 23.24
C GLY A 678 -32.43 -15.00 21.96
N LEU A 679 -32.48 -16.33 21.79
CA LEU A 679 -32.01 -17.05 20.60
C LEU A 679 -33.17 -17.41 19.67
N LEU A 680 -32.89 -17.49 18.38
CA LEU A 680 -33.90 -17.74 17.34
C LEU A 680 -34.09 -19.25 17.14
N THR A 681 -35.22 -19.79 17.58
CA THR A 681 -35.52 -21.24 17.50
C THR A 681 -36.31 -21.63 16.25
N SER A 682 -36.99 -20.67 15.62
CA SER A 682 -37.76 -20.87 14.38
C SER A 682 -37.84 -19.56 13.61
N LEU A 683 -37.69 -19.64 12.29
CA LEU A 683 -37.93 -18.57 11.33
C LEU A 683 -38.60 -19.18 10.11
N ARG A 684 -39.93 -19.12 10.12
CA ARG A 684 -40.77 -19.77 9.12
C ARG A 684 -41.30 -18.79 8.09
N ASP A 685 -41.14 -19.11 6.82
CA ASP A 685 -41.83 -18.42 5.73
C ASP A 685 -43.26 -18.96 5.59
N HIS A 686 -44.26 -18.09 5.64
CA HIS A 686 -45.67 -18.49 5.50
C HIS A 686 -45.99 -18.96 4.08
N ALA A 687 -45.36 -18.38 3.06
CA ALA A 687 -45.68 -18.70 1.66
C ALA A 687 -45.28 -20.13 1.29
N THR A 688 -44.09 -20.57 1.71
CA THR A 688 -43.58 -21.92 1.42
C THR A 688 -43.78 -22.90 2.58
N GLY A 689 -44.04 -22.40 3.78
CA GLY A 689 -44.07 -23.18 5.02
C GLY A 689 -42.69 -23.65 5.49
N ARG A 690 -41.61 -23.24 4.82
CA ARG A 690 -40.23 -23.65 5.07
C ARG A 690 -39.71 -23.08 6.38
N GLU A 691 -39.06 -23.93 7.16
CA GLU A 691 -38.29 -23.56 8.34
C GLU A 691 -36.84 -23.23 7.91
N ALA A 692 -36.32 -22.10 8.36
CA ALA A 692 -34.94 -21.69 8.03
C ALA A 692 -33.92 -22.22 9.05
N ILE A 693 -34.31 -22.47 10.30
CA ILE A 693 -33.41 -22.95 11.36
C ILE A 693 -33.37 -24.48 11.36
N ALA A 694 -32.17 -25.05 11.40
CA ALA A 694 -31.97 -26.51 11.42
C ALA A 694 -32.69 -27.15 12.62
N PRO A 695 -33.28 -28.35 12.47
CA PRO A 695 -34.02 -29.02 13.54
C PRO A 695 -33.23 -29.15 14.84
N GLY A 696 -33.80 -28.65 15.95
CA GLY A 696 -33.21 -28.71 17.28
C GLY A 696 -32.05 -27.75 17.52
N GLN A 697 -31.76 -26.85 16.58
CA GLN A 697 -30.71 -25.85 16.69
C GLN A 697 -31.28 -24.47 17.06
N ARG A 698 -30.40 -23.54 17.43
CA ARG A 698 -30.74 -22.15 17.76
C ARG A 698 -29.86 -21.19 16.95
N GLY A 699 -30.47 -20.27 16.22
CA GLY A 699 -29.81 -19.16 15.53
C GLY A 699 -29.70 -17.92 16.40
N ASN A 700 -29.15 -16.84 15.84
CA ASN A 700 -28.79 -15.63 16.58
C ASN A 700 -27.81 -15.92 17.75
N LEU A 701 -26.95 -16.93 17.60
CA LEU A 701 -26.00 -17.33 18.64
C LEU A 701 -24.71 -16.52 18.49
N LEU A 702 -24.40 -15.68 19.47
CA LEU A 702 -23.11 -15.01 19.53
C LEU A 702 -22.02 -15.98 20.02
N GLU A 703 -20.87 -15.96 19.37
CA GLU A 703 -19.72 -16.81 19.65
C GLU A 703 -18.48 -15.95 19.88
N LEU A 704 -17.88 -16.06 21.07
CA LEU A 704 -16.65 -15.35 21.41
C LEU A 704 -15.46 -16.28 21.19
N HIS A 705 -14.62 -15.92 20.22
CA HIS A 705 -13.40 -16.64 19.87
C HIS A 705 -12.17 -16.00 20.48
N ARG A 706 -11.11 -16.80 20.66
CA ARG A 706 -9.75 -16.28 20.87
C ARG A 706 -9.13 -15.96 19.51
N ASP A 707 -8.55 -14.77 19.40
CA ASP A 707 -7.90 -14.30 18.18
C ASP A 707 -6.46 -13.91 18.50
N THR A 708 -5.55 -14.84 18.25
CA THR A 708 -4.13 -14.75 18.59
C THR A 708 -3.34 -15.32 17.41
N PRO A 709 -3.28 -14.61 16.26
CA PRO A 709 -2.64 -15.14 15.05
C PRO A 709 -1.14 -15.38 15.24
N ASN A 710 -0.51 -16.04 14.26
CA ASN A 710 0.90 -16.41 14.33
C ASN A 710 1.86 -15.21 14.24
N GLU A 711 1.52 -14.20 13.43
CA GLU A 711 2.39 -13.03 13.19
C GLU A 711 1.65 -11.69 13.29
N TRP A 712 0.69 -11.40 12.39
CA TRP A 712 0.13 -10.04 12.25
C TRP A 712 -1.29 -9.89 12.81
N ASP A 713 -1.39 -9.38 14.04
CA ASP A 713 -2.66 -9.23 14.80
C ASP A 713 -3.82 -8.58 14.05
N ALA A 714 -3.57 -7.50 13.30
CA ALA A 714 -4.63 -6.77 12.58
C ALA A 714 -4.96 -7.39 11.21
N TRP A 715 -4.02 -8.14 10.63
CA TRP A 715 -4.18 -8.70 9.29
C TRP A 715 -4.75 -10.11 9.34
N ASP A 716 -4.26 -10.96 10.23
CA ASP A 716 -4.49 -12.40 10.14
C ASP A 716 -5.57 -12.90 11.10
N ILE A 717 -6.32 -13.90 10.62
CA ILE A 717 -7.13 -14.79 11.45
C ILE A 717 -6.78 -16.21 11.01
N ASP A 718 -6.06 -16.93 11.88
CA ASP A 718 -5.59 -18.28 11.62
C ASP A 718 -6.63 -19.35 11.97
N GLU A 719 -6.62 -20.49 11.28
CA GLU A 719 -7.62 -21.55 11.40
C GLU A 719 -7.92 -22.00 12.85
N PHE A 720 -6.92 -21.96 13.73
CA PHE A 720 -7.05 -22.39 15.12
C PHE A 720 -7.96 -21.49 15.98
N TYR A 721 -8.38 -20.30 15.52
CA TYR A 721 -9.39 -19.48 16.21
C TYR A 721 -10.69 -20.28 16.47
N ARG A 722 -10.99 -21.25 15.59
CA ARG A 722 -12.16 -22.14 15.69
C ARG A 722 -12.07 -23.17 16.81
N ARG A 723 -10.88 -23.41 17.38
CA ARG A 723 -10.65 -24.44 18.42
C ARG A 723 -11.02 -23.96 19.82
N ASN A 724 -11.19 -22.66 20.02
CA ASN A 724 -11.53 -22.04 21.31
C ASN A 724 -12.71 -21.09 21.13
N VAL A 725 -13.92 -21.61 21.35
CA VAL A 725 -15.17 -20.87 21.18
C VAL A 725 -15.96 -20.89 22.48
N THR A 726 -16.40 -19.71 22.93
CA THR A 726 -17.36 -19.57 24.03
C THR A 726 -18.72 -19.17 23.43
N PRO A 727 -19.72 -20.07 23.38
CA PRO A 727 -21.06 -19.71 22.97
C PRO A 727 -21.72 -18.84 24.04
N LEU A 728 -22.32 -17.72 23.65
CA LEU A 728 -22.96 -16.76 24.53
C LEU A 728 -24.47 -17.04 24.59
N GLU A 729 -24.85 -18.16 25.18
CA GLU A 729 -26.25 -18.63 25.18
C GLU A 729 -27.14 -17.88 26.16
N GLN A 730 -26.63 -17.52 27.34
CA GLN A 730 -27.43 -16.92 28.40
C GLN A 730 -27.62 -15.42 28.19
N ALA A 731 -28.86 -14.94 28.25
CA ALA A 731 -29.17 -13.52 28.28
C ALA A 731 -29.32 -13.00 29.71
N GLN A 732 -28.96 -11.74 29.92
CA GLN A 732 -29.24 -11.02 31.16
C GLN A 732 -30.69 -10.52 31.18
N SER A 733 -31.20 -10.10 30.02
CA SER A 733 -32.60 -9.72 29.86
C SER A 733 -33.07 -10.00 28.44
N VAL A 734 -34.35 -10.37 28.31
CA VAL A 734 -35.07 -10.50 27.05
C VAL A 734 -36.41 -9.81 27.24
N ARG A 735 -36.69 -8.78 26.44
CA ARG A 735 -37.91 -7.97 26.59
C ARG A 735 -38.48 -7.57 25.25
N LEU A 736 -39.80 -7.50 25.17
CA LEU A 736 -40.51 -7.01 23.99
C LEU A 736 -40.70 -5.50 24.06
N GLY A 737 -40.39 -4.83 22.96
CA GLY A 737 -40.72 -3.45 22.66
C GLY A 737 -41.58 -3.34 21.39
N ASP A 738 -42.17 -2.16 21.21
CA ASP A 738 -42.94 -1.79 20.01
C ASP A 738 -42.36 -0.47 19.47
N GLU A 739 -41.99 -0.48 18.19
CA GLU A 739 -41.52 0.68 17.44
C GLU A 739 -42.40 0.89 16.20
N GLY A 740 -43.46 1.67 16.37
CA GLY A 740 -44.29 2.15 15.26
C GLY A 740 -44.97 1.02 14.49
N GLY A 741 -45.45 -0.02 15.18
CA GLY A 741 -46.09 -1.19 14.57
C GLY A 741 -45.12 -2.32 14.21
N SER A 742 -43.81 -2.11 14.40
CA SER A 742 -42.80 -3.17 14.38
C SER A 742 -42.68 -3.81 15.75
N ALA A 743 -42.50 -5.14 15.78
CA ALA A 743 -42.20 -5.85 17.02
C ALA A 743 -40.69 -5.99 17.19
N VAL A 744 -40.18 -5.59 18.35
CA VAL A 744 -38.73 -5.58 18.65
C VAL A 744 -38.46 -6.39 19.91
N VAL A 745 -37.70 -7.48 19.79
CA VAL A 745 -37.17 -8.19 20.97
C VAL A 745 -35.78 -7.63 21.28
N VAL A 746 -35.64 -7.04 22.46
CA VAL A 746 -34.38 -6.49 22.97
C VAL A 746 -33.73 -7.52 23.88
N VAL A 747 -32.50 -7.91 23.56
CA VAL A 747 -31.72 -8.92 24.27
C VAL A 747 -30.44 -8.28 24.79
N GLU A 748 -30.22 -8.33 26.10
CA GLU A 748 -29.00 -7.80 26.75
C GLU A 748 -28.13 -8.97 27.22
N ARG A 749 -26.82 -8.93 26.91
CA ARG A 749 -25.86 -10.00 27.23
C ARG A 749 -24.47 -9.43 27.54
N LEU A 750 -23.56 -10.31 27.99
CA LEU A 750 -22.12 -10.03 28.10
C LEU A 750 -21.32 -10.93 27.15
N ALA A 751 -20.36 -10.34 26.45
CA ALA A 751 -19.27 -11.04 25.77
C ALA A 751 -17.98 -10.81 26.56
N GLY A 752 -17.64 -11.73 27.47
CA GLY A 752 -16.57 -11.49 28.44
C GLY A 752 -16.94 -10.35 29.39
N LEU A 753 -16.19 -9.25 29.34
CA LEU A 753 -16.47 -8.01 30.07
C LEU A 753 -17.28 -6.99 29.24
N SER A 754 -17.52 -7.27 27.95
CA SER A 754 -18.15 -6.34 27.02
C SER A 754 -19.67 -6.45 27.05
N PRO A 755 -20.43 -5.43 27.48
CA PRO A 755 -21.87 -5.44 27.41
C PRO A 755 -22.36 -5.24 25.98
N LEU A 756 -23.40 -5.99 25.61
CA LEU A 756 -24.02 -5.92 24.29
C LEU A 756 -25.54 -5.96 24.36
N THR A 757 -26.16 -5.31 23.39
CA THR A 757 -27.61 -5.26 23.22
C THR A 757 -27.95 -5.61 21.78
N GLN A 758 -28.78 -6.64 21.58
CA GLN A 758 -29.34 -6.98 20.28
C GLN A 758 -30.80 -6.54 20.19
N HIS A 759 -31.17 -5.88 19.09
CA HIS A 759 -32.56 -5.56 18.74
C HIS A 759 -32.97 -6.46 17.58
N ILE A 760 -33.81 -7.46 17.85
CA ILE A 760 -34.37 -8.39 16.87
C ILE A 760 -35.73 -7.84 16.43
N THR A 761 -35.79 -7.27 15.23
CA THR A 761 -36.92 -6.48 14.75
C THR A 761 -37.62 -7.16 13.58
N LEU A 762 -38.92 -7.37 13.72
CA LEU A 762 -39.81 -7.70 12.60
C LEU A 762 -40.70 -6.49 12.31
N ALA A 763 -40.60 -5.96 11.08
CA ALA A 763 -41.38 -4.81 10.64
C ALA A 763 -42.63 -5.24 9.85
N PRO A 764 -43.70 -4.42 9.83
CA PRO A 764 -44.86 -4.61 8.98
C PRO A 764 -44.49 -4.82 7.52
N GLY A 765 -45.01 -5.86 6.88
CA GLY A 765 -44.78 -6.16 5.47
C GLY A 765 -43.33 -6.56 5.10
N SER A 766 -42.43 -6.73 6.08
CA SER A 766 -41.04 -7.15 5.83
C SER A 766 -40.94 -8.65 5.58
N PRO A 767 -40.26 -9.11 4.51
CA PRO A 767 -39.96 -10.52 4.30
C PRO A 767 -38.71 -11.00 5.08
N SER A 768 -38.08 -10.13 5.86
CA SER A 768 -36.85 -10.41 6.62
C SER A 768 -36.94 -9.97 8.08
N LEU A 769 -36.18 -10.65 8.93
CA LEU A 769 -35.92 -10.30 10.31
C LEU A 769 -34.63 -9.48 10.39
N HIS A 770 -34.66 -8.31 11.02
CA HIS A 770 -33.48 -7.45 11.18
C HIS A 770 -32.89 -7.59 12.58
N ILE A 771 -31.56 -7.70 12.68
CA ILE A 771 -30.85 -7.78 13.96
C ILE A 771 -29.82 -6.68 14.01
N THR A 772 -29.99 -5.73 14.92
CA THR A 772 -28.99 -4.69 15.22
C THR A 772 -28.27 -5.08 16.49
N THR A 773 -26.94 -5.14 16.45
CA THR A 773 -26.11 -5.42 17.63
C THR A 773 -25.30 -4.18 17.99
N SER A 774 -25.52 -3.66 19.19
CA SER A 774 -24.72 -2.61 19.81
C SER A 774 -23.80 -3.25 20.85
N VAL A 775 -22.52 -2.92 20.82
CA VAL A 775 -21.53 -3.50 21.73
C VAL A 775 -20.59 -2.42 22.25
N ASP A 776 -20.41 -2.39 23.56
CA ASP A 776 -19.31 -1.67 24.20
C ASP A 776 -18.13 -2.64 24.34
N TRP A 777 -17.30 -2.68 23.29
CA TRP A 777 -16.26 -3.68 23.13
C TRP A 777 -15.02 -3.32 23.94
N GLN A 778 -14.73 -4.12 24.97
CA GLN A 778 -13.60 -3.98 25.90
C GLN A 778 -12.62 -5.16 25.84
N GLU A 779 -12.93 -6.19 25.05
CA GLU A 779 -12.05 -7.34 24.89
C GLU A 779 -10.81 -7.01 24.05
N ARG A 780 -9.73 -7.78 24.29
CA ARG A 780 -8.49 -7.77 23.49
C ARG A 780 -8.22 -9.18 22.98
N GLU A 781 -7.67 -9.30 21.78
CA GLU A 781 -7.33 -10.61 21.18
C GLU A 781 -8.55 -11.56 21.16
N LYS A 782 -9.71 -10.99 20.81
CA LYS A 782 -10.98 -11.69 20.68
C LYS A 782 -11.66 -11.32 19.37
N LEU A 783 -12.45 -12.28 18.88
CA LEU A 783 -13.30 -12.12 17.72
C LEU A 783 -14.72 -12.55 18.09
N LEU A 784 -15.70 -11.68 17.89
CA LEU A 784 -17.12 -11.98 18.08
C LEU A 784 -17.76 -12.34 16.75
N LYS A 785 -18.41 -13.50 16.68
CA LYS A 785 -19.19 -13.95 15.51
C LYS A 785 -20.65 -14.17 15.87
N LEU A 786 -21.54 -14.08 14.87
CA LEU A 786 -22.96 -14.39 15.00
C LEU A 786 -23.30 -15.59 14.12
N GLY A 787 -23.72 -16.69 14.74
CA GLY A 787 -24.00 -17.96 14.10
C GLY A 787 -25.48 -18.19 13.80
N PHE A 788 -25.74 -18.79 12.62
CA PHE A 788 -27.06 -19.27 12.19
C PHE A 788 -26.94 -20.69 11.61
N PRO A 789 -27.38 -21.72 12.34
CA PRO A 789 -27.45 -23.08 11.84
C PRO A 789 -28.68 -23.22 10.91
N LEU A 790 -28.49 -22.97 9.62
CA LEU A 790 -29.57 -22.98 8.62
C LEU A 790 -29.94 -24.41 8.19
N ASP A 791 -31.23 -24.68 7.96
CA ASP A 791 -31.73 -25.92 7.35
C ASP A 791 -31.52 -25.90 5.81
N VAL A 792 -30.23 -25.85 5.43
CA VAL A 792 -29.78 -25.77 4.04
C VAL A 792 -28.65 -26.77 3.82
N ARG A 793 -28.80 -27.62 2.80
CA ARG A 793 -27.73 -28.47 2.29
C ARG A 793 -27.38 -28.03 0.87
N ALA A 794 -26.27 -27.34 0.72
CA ALA A 794 -25.73 -26.90 -0.56
C ALA A 794 -24.23 -27.24 -0.65
N ASP A 795 -23.74 -27.50 -1.86
CA ASP A 795 -22.31 -27.70 -2.16
C ASP A 795 -21.60 -26.37 -2.44
N ARG A 796 -22.35 -25.28 -2.61
CA ARG A 796 -21.87 -23.92 -2.93
C ARG A 796 -22.64 -22.86 -2.17
N SER A 797 -21.99 -21.72 -1.93
CA SER A 797 -22.60 -20.48 -1.46
C SER A 797 -22.30 -19.36 -2.46
N ALA A 798 -23.26 -18.45 -2.65
CA ALA A 798 -23.06 -17.22 -3.41
C ALA A 798 -22.92 -16.06 -2.43
N ALA A 799 -21.92 -15.20 -2.63
CA ALA A 799 -21.67 -14.05 -1.78
C ALA A 799 -21.54 -12.81 -2.66
N GLU A 800 -22.27 -11.74 -2.35
CA GLU A 800 -22.22 -10.51 -3.13
C GLU A 800 -20.78 -9.98 -3.22
N THR A 801 -20.34 -9.71 -4.44
CA THR A 801 -19.10 -9.01 -4.76
C THR A 801 -19.42 -7.86 -5.71
N GLN A 802 -18.42 -7.12 -6.18
CA GLN A 802 -18.65 -6.01 -7.10
C GLN A 802 -19.39 -6.51 -8.36
N PHE A 803 -20.57 -5.95 -8.63
CA PHE A 803 -21.38 -6.27 -9.81
C PHE A 803 -21.76 -7.76 -10.00
N GLY A 804 -21.71 -8.59 -8.95
CA GLY A 804 -21.98 -10.03 -9.07
C GLY A 804 -22.05 -10.79 -7.74
N HIS A 805 -22.03 -12.13 -7.81
CA HIS A 805 -22.07 -13.05 -6.67
C HIS A 805 -21.26 -14.32 -6.88
#